data_AF-A0AA88YN48-F1
#
_entry.id   AF-A0AA88YN48-F1
#
_cell.length_a   1.000
_cell.length_b   1.000
_cell.length_c   1.000
_cell.angle_alpha   90.00
_cell.angle_beta   90.00
_cell.angle_gamma   90.00
#
_symmetry.space_group_name_H-M   'P 1'
#
loop_
_entity.id
_entity.type
_entity.pdbx_description
1 polymer ?
#
loop_
_entity_poly.entity_id
_entity_poly.type
_entity_poly.pdbx_seq_one_letter_code
_entity_poly.pdbx_strand_id
1 'polypeptide(L)'
;MSSRTSGTPQPSDGNVGDEAYQQAMQERKAMAYFEKFQQPVMQELLGWHKNHWLLSEDFKMAYDQPVGLIKGLNPKSSNSCVILVEEDPELAASNFCLDYREVHQIVKELTYGIFVLNQTPMISLEALYDQGTACQLPPAYVDTRIGQLLIAVDYMMKGLWHGAYFPKDKRTKFNDRWRESFRISKVNGKPEKERQFMMEFIGQGLQDMGKDPDYGGAYDDLPFDIDDDPEMLKERSHFMKYSEELCMQMVFYQKSVSQYRDLYVMDTGWQVSSIVRLLDDKINHDDYERINTRLQLHEKMIAANLEKKLEVRRNMYLLKIVSFLTPFLVGMRKRMKIPEITRFLPDMTEDQCKTEEELPPLMLGEDFKCKNFTPEKNKYFHLHGGILMDLETDDMVPATGEFEEKYDEIVSHAEKTVMKYLGLETLKEHYEVPKATVNGKEYYVIRLEFETFFHPKQPIWIEKWNERLKELEKKHMSIGETLISDQFIRHFGKKKTTKLKAQMNSPKACAIRGLVIIFVQLCRKMLGQQLSRLSKQDEQGLSLLHHAAMNNRPQVIVSLLRQTVDINARRNNILSTGPTALHIASRCGALDAAACLLACCASPSLFDQDGWAAIHHAAFFDHQAIVKLMARRNPTVTELLTKNDLRSTPLLLAASSGALSVVKCLIELEADIARLDGDGNGMVNLAALRFHTNILEYLIEWNNDKVPVWRILVKMLKDKDIDKKDSAVKCLEVLSTSKPQHWKSILEADGVTALVKLLHLDNEVIQAVAASVIVNISEQEEVRLALTKADAAPILVTLLGSPDDNIQSRAAIILSDIASLDGNQEMIAQQGGIAPIINLLDSEMEDVLVNAVNAIRVLCQGNSYNQDAVAENGGIIFFKEFLTLKSEILKATTAAAIAAIAAGNHKNQDALLEAGVIEPLVMELIVKSSNETVQVKAANAVEALAQDNPGCQKEFLNRKAPKALLKLLKNFNVEVREQAASALWALAGNTNMQQKIIAEKTTIPNICSMLLDSTEKLLQVGMYMYYRDCDFIHVAFLNYT
;
A
#
# COMPACT_ATOMS: atom_id res chain seq x y z
N MET A 1 11.48 -85.14 -62.29
CA MET A 1 10.35 -85.80 -61.61
C MET A 1 10.22 -85.15 -60.24
N SER A 2 9.31 -84.16 -60.12
CA SER A 2 8.12 -84.14 -59.23
C SER A 2 8.46 -84.07 -57.73
N SER A 3 7.95 -83.16 -56.88
CA SER A 3 6.75 -82.31 -56.94
C SER A 3 6.69 -81.34 -55.73
N ARG A 4 6.32 -80.08 -56.01
CA ARG A 4 5.54 -79.08 -55.22
C ARG A 4 5.56 -79.10 -53.68
N THR A 5 5.94 -77.96 -53.09
CA THR A 5 5.10 -77.18 -52.16
C THR A 5 5.42 -75.68 -52.29
N SER A 6 4.38 -74.87 -52.11
CA SER A 6 4.23 -73.45 -52.41
C SER A 6 5.10 -72.52 -51.54
N GLY A 7 5.85 -71.64 -52.19
CA GLY A 7 6.36 -70.41 -51.57
C GLY A 7 5.33 -69.29 -51.71
N THR A 8 4.82 -68.79 -50.58
CA THR A 8 4.17 -67.48 -50.46
C THR A 8 5.20 -66.48 -49.90
N PRO A 9 5.32 -65.27 -50.46
CA PRO A 9 6.16 -64.22 -49.87
C PRO A 9 5.50 -63.69 -48.59
N GLN A 10 6.30 -63.41 -47.56
CA GLN A 10 5.88 -62.61 -46.41
C GLN A 10 5.50 -61.19 -46.86
N PRO A 11 4.40 -60.58 -46.36
CA PRO A 11 4.20 -59.15 -46.40
C PRO A 11 4.76 -58.49 -45.13
N SER A 12 5.65 -57.53 -45.33
CA SER A 12 6.19 -56.60 -44.35
C SER A 12 5.28 -55.37 -44.19
N ASP A 13 4.06 -55.53 -43.67
CA ASP A 13 3.06 -54.45 -43.52
C ASP A 13 2.56 -54.31 -42.07
N GLY A 14 3.47 -54.08 -41.11
CA GLY A 14 3.13 -53.94 -39.69
C GLY A 14 3.05 -52.51 -39.14
N ASN A 15 3.72 -51.51 -39.76
CA ASN A 15 3.85 -50.16 -39.18
C ASN A 15 2.97 -49.08 -39.84
N VAL A 16 2.45 -49.31 -41.05
CA VAL A 16 1.74 -48.27 -41.82
C VAL A 16 0.30 -48.05 -41.29
N GLY A 17 -0.33 -49.10 -40.73
CA GLY A 17 -1.70 -49.03 -40.22
C GLY A 17 -1.85 -48.23 -38.91
N ASP A 18 -0.84 -48.28 -38.03
CA ASP A 18 -0.87 -47.64 -36.72
C ASP A 18 -0.57 -46.13 -36.81
N GLU A 19 0.40 -45.73 -37.66
CA GLU A 19 0.66 -44.30 -37.93
C GLU A 19 -0.52 -43.62 -38.62
N ALA A 20 -1.15 -44.26 -39.60
CA ALA A 20 -2.33 -43.70 -40.27
C ALA A 20 -3.52 -43.54 -39.30
N TYR A 21 -3.70 -44.49 -38.38
CA TYR A 21 -4.70 -44.39 -37.33
C TYR A 21 -4.42 -43.23 -36.37
N GLN A 22 -3.18 -43.07 -35.91
CA GLN A 22 -2.77 -41.95 -35.05
C GLN A 22 -2.95 -40.59 -35.75
N GLN A 23 -2.60 -40.49 -37.04
CA GLN A 23 -2.83 -39.27 -37.83
C GLN A 23 -4.31 -38.91 -37.89
N ALA A 24 -5.18 -39.87 -38.23
CA ALA A 24 -6.62 -39.66 -38.30
C ALA A 24 -7.23 -39.29 -36.92
N MET A 25 -6.71 -39.88 -35.84
CA MET A 25 -7.13 -39.56 -34.48
C MET A 25 -6.77 -38.12 -34.11
N GLN A 26 -5.54 -37.68 -34.40
CA GLN A 26 -5.10 -36.31 -34.10
C GLN A 26 -5.80 -35.27 -34.97
N GLU A 27 -6.10 -35.59 -36.23
CA GLU A 27 -6.92 -34.75 -37.10
C GLU A 27 -8.33 -34.53 -36.53
N ARG A 28 -8.99 -35.61 -36.06
CA ARG A 28 -10.30 -35.50 -35.39
C ARG A 28 -10.22 -34.64 -34.11
N LYS A 29 -9.18 -34.80 -33.31
CA LYS A 29 -8.96 -33.96 -32.11
C LYS A 29 -8.76 -32.50 -32.46
N ALA A 30 -7.97 -32.20 -33.50
CA ALA A 30 -7.78 -30.84 -33.99
C ALA A 30 -9.11 -30.23 -34.46
N MET A 31 -9.89 -30.98 -35.26
CA MET A 31 -11.21 -30.54 -35.70
C MET A 31 -12.13 -30.22 -34.53
N ALA A 32 -12.28 -31.15 -33.59
CA ALA A 32 -13.12 -30.96 -32.41
C ALA A 32 -12.68 -29.74 -31.57
N TYR A 33 -11.37 -29.55 -31.37
CA TYR A 33 -10.85 -28.41 -30.63
C TYR A 33 -11.20 -27.07 -31.28
N PHE A 34 -11.08 -26.96 -32.60
CA PHE A 34 -11.36 -25.71 -33.30
C PHE A 34 -12.85 -25.45 -33.53
N GLU A 35 -13.67 -26.50 -33.63
CA GLU A 35 -15.13 -26.39 -33.82
C GLU A 35 -15.85 -25.82 -32.59
N LYS A 36 -15.25 -25.89 -31.39
CA LYS A 36 -15.81 -25.28 -30.18
C LYS A 36 -15.90 -23.74 -30.28
N PHE A 37 -15.06 -23.11 -31.11
CA PHE A 37 -15.05 -21.66 -31.23
C PHE A 37 -16.09 -21.19 -32.25
N GLN A 38 -17.00 -20.33 -31.80
CA GLN A 38 -17.89 -19.62 -32.71
C GLN A 38 -17.11 -18.74 -33.68
N GLN A 39 -17.66 -18.50 -34.87
CA GLN A 39 -16.97 -17.76 -35.93
C GLN A 39 -16.33 -16.43 -35.48
N PRO A 40 -16.98 -15.54 -34.70
CA PRO A 40 -16.34 -14.30 -34.24
C PRO A 40 -15.10 -14.53 -33.37
N VAL A 41 -15.16 -15.51 -32.47
CA VAL A 41 -14.06 -15.86 -31.56
C VAL A 41 -12.92 -16.51 -32.33
N MET A 42 -13.24 -17.40 -33.28
CA MET A 42 -12.26 -18.00 -34.20
C MET A 42 -11.53 -16.91 -35.00
N GLN A 43 -12.22 -15.88 -35.46
CA GLN A 43 -11.61 -14.78 -36.20
C GLN A 43 -10.67 -13.94 -35.33
N GLU A 44 -11.05 -13.64 -34.10
CA GLU A 44 -10.18 -12.97 -33.13
C GLU A 44 -8.95 -13.83 -32.81
N LEU A 45 -9.14 -15.13 -32.58
CA LEU A 45 -8.05 -16.10 -32.35
C LEU A 45 -7.01 -16.07 -33.48
N LEU A 46 -7.46 -16.08 -34.74
CA LEU A 46 -6.56 -15.98 -35.90
C LEU A 46 -5.87 -14.61 -35.98
N GLY A 47 -6.58 -13.54 -35.60
CA GLY A 47 -6.01 -12.19 -35.50
C GLY A 47 -4.87 -12.11 -34.51
N TRP A 48 -5.03 -12.69 -33.32
CA TRP A 48 -3.99 -12.81 -32.30
C TRP A 48 -2.84 -13.69 -32.76
N HIS A 49 -3.14 -14.88 -33.29
CA HIS A 49 -2.15 -15.84 -33.78
C HIS A 49 -1.14 -15.23 -34.74
N LYS A 50 -1.63 -14.37 -35.65
CA LYS A 50 -0.77 -13.71 -36.64
C LYS A 50 -0.01 -12.52 -36.10
N ASN A 51 -0.39 -11.89 -34.98
CA ASN A 51 0.17 -10.59 -34.59
C ASN A 51 0.89 -10.60 -33.23
N HIS A 52 1.43 -11.74 -32.80
CA HIS A 52 2.33 -11.80 -31.67
C HIS A 52 3.78 -11.52 -32.10
N TRP A 53 4.45 -10.55 -31.47
CA TRP A 53 5.81 -10.12 -31.86
C TRP A 53 6.87 -11.21 -31.67
N LEU A 54 6.76 -12.00 -30.59
CA LEU A 54 7.72 -13.05 -30.26
C LEU A 54 7.43 -14.43 -30.88
N LEU A 55 6.16 -14.77 -31.10
CA LEU A 55 5.71 -16.14 -31.39
C LEU A 55 5.27 -16.34 -32.85
N SER A 56 4.99 -15.26 -33.58
CA SER A 56 4.54 -15.35 -34.97
C SER A 56 5.73 -15.54 -35.92
N GLU A 57 5.74 -16.65 -36.67
CA GLU A 57 6.76 -16.94 -37.69
C GLU A 57 6.72 -15.95 -38.87
N ASP A 58 5.54 -15.40 -39.15
CA ASP A 58 5.30 -14.44 -40.24
C ASP A 58 5.79 -13.02 -39.91
N PHE A 59 6.21 -12.74 -38.68
CA PHE A 59 6.74 -11.44 -38.30
C PHE A 59 8.22 -11.32 -38.73
N LYS A 60 8.43 -10.85 -39.97
CA LYS A 60 9.74 -10.78 -40.63
C LYS A 60 10.65 -9.63 -40.18
N MET A 61 10.25 -8.82 -39.21
CA MET A 61 11.10 -7.76 -38.67
C MET A 61 12.12 -8.38 -37.70
N ALA A 62 13.36 -7.91 -37.76
CA ALA A 62 14.34 -8.25 -36.74
C ALA A 62 13.86 -7.69 -35.39
N TYR A 63 13.89 -8.53 -34.36
CA TYR A 63 13.58 -8.14 -33.00
C TYR A 63 14.61 -8.70 -32.03
N ASP A 64 14.91 -7.94 -30.98
CA ASP A 64 15.79 -8.37 -29.90
C ASP A 64 15.07 -9.36 -29.00
N GLN A 65 15.71 -10.50 -28.77
CA GLN A 65 15.12 -11.55 -27.94
C GLN A 65 15.05 -11.10 -26.47
N PRO A 66 13.95 -11.42 -25.77
CA PRO A 66 13.84 -11.27 -24.32
C PRO A 66 15.03 -11.88 -23.58
N VAL A 67 15.56 -11.19 -22.56
CA VAL A 67 16.68 -11.68 -21.74
C VAL A 67 16.22 -12.69 -20.69
N GLY A 68 17.16 -13.20 -19.87
CA GLY A 68 16.85 -14.15 -18.80
C GLY A 68 16.46 -15.54 -19.30
N LEU A 69 15.40 -16.13 -18.75
CA LEU A 69 14.91 -17.47 -19.06
C LEU A 69 14.86 -17.76 -20.57
N ILE A 70 14.20 -16.90 -21.35
CA ILE A 70 13.95 -17.15 -22.79
C ILE A 70 15.26 -17.28 -23.58
N LYS A 71 16.26 -16.44 -23.29
CA LYS A 71 17.55 -16.43 -24.00
C LYS A 71 18.55 -17.42 -23.38
N GLY A 72 18.58 -17.50 -22.05
CA GLY A 72 19.54 -18.27 -21.26
C GLY A 72 19.26 -19.77 -21.18
N LEU A 73 18.02 -20.21 -21.44
CA LEU A 73 17.68 -21.63 -21.42
C LEU A 73 18.54 -22.43 -22.41
N ASN A 74 19.30 -23.37 -21.85
CA ASN A 74 20.08 -24.34 -22.60
C ASN A 74 19.63 -25.74 -22.19
N PRO A 75 18.59 -26.30 -22.83
CA PRO A 75 18.22 -27.68 -22.61
C PRO A 75 19.39 -28.53 -23.09
N LYS A 76 20.19 -29.04 -22.15
CA LYS A 76 21.15 -30.12 -22.42
C LYS A 76 20.36 -31.30 -23.02
N SER A 77 21.04 -32.35 -23.49
CA SER A 77 20.43 -33.51 -24.16
C SER A 77 19.34 -34.27 -23.38
N SER A 78 18.94 -33.84 -22.17
CA SER A 78 17.80 -34.40 -21.44
C SER A 78 16.48 -34.02 -22.11
N ASN A 79 15.59 -35.00 -22.20
CA ASN A 79 14.20 -34.83 -22.63
C ASN A 79 13.26 -34.63 -21.44
N SER A 80 13.79 -34.24 -20.29
CA SER A 80 13.05 -34.00 -19.06
C SER A 80 13.59 -32.77 -18.35
N CYS A 81 12.74 -32.14 -17.55
CA CYS A 81 13.15 -31.16 -16.55
C CYS A 81 12.36 -31.35 -15.25
N VAL A 82 12.91 -30.81 -14.17
CA VAL A 82 12.27 -30.74 -12.86
C VAL A 82 12.15 -29.29 -12.44
N ILE A 83 10.97 -28.88 -12.00
CA ILE A 83 10.67 -27.53 -11.51
C ILE A 83 10.29 -27.66 -10.03
N LEU A 84 11.02 -26.95 -9.18
CA LEU A 84 10.76 -26.87 -7.75
C LEU A 84 9.99 -25.59 -7.42
N VAL A 85 8.85 -25.77 -6.77
CA VAL A 85 7.97 -24.70 -6.31
C VAL A 85 7.93 -24.74 -4.78
N GLU A 86 8.39 -23.69 -4.12
CA GLU A 86 8.34 -23.61 -2.65
C GLU A 86 6.89 -23.72 -2.16
N GLU A 87 6.66 -24.54 -1.13
CA GLU A 87 5.35 -24.69 -0.52
C GLU A 87 4.93 -23.41 0.22
N ASP A 88 3.71 -22.93 -0.01
CA ASP A 88 3.14 -21.81 0.75
C ASP A 88 2.74 -22.29 2.16
N PRO A 89 3.33 -21.73 3.24
CA PRO A 89 3.09 -22.21 4.61
C PRO A 89 1.63 -22.11 5.06
N GLU A 90 0.90 -21.09 4.62
CA GLU A 90 -0.50 -20.89 5.01
C GLU A 90 -1.42 -21.84 4.26
N LEU A 91 -1.12 -22.13 2.98
CA LEU A 91 -1.82 -23.19 2.26
C LEU A 91 -1.54 -24.56 2.88
N ALA A 92 -0.29 -24.86 3.24
CA ALA A 92 0.07 -26.10 3.92
C ALA A 92 -0.70 -26.29 5.23
N ALA A 93 -0.85 -25.23 6.03
CA ALA A 93 -1.63 -25.24 7.28
C ALA A 93 -3.13 -25.56 7.07
N SER A 94 -3.67 -25.28 5.88
CA SER A 94 -5.05 -25.60 5.50
C SER A 94 -5.24 -27.02 4.92
N ASN A 95 -4.19 -27.85 4.93
CA ASN A 95 -4.14 -29.16 4.23
C ASN A 95 -4.32 -29.04 2.71
N PHE A 96 -3.94 -27.91 2.12
CA PHE A 96 -3.89 -27.81 0.66
C PHE A 96 -2.76 -28.70 0.12
N CYS A 97 -3.04 -29.37 -0.99
CA CYS A 97 -2.05 -30.13 -1.74
C CYS A 97 -2.18 -29.81 -3.22
N LEU A 98 -1.03 -29.62 -3.89
CA LEU A 98 -0.99 -29.35 -5.32
C LEU A 98 -1.34 -30.64 -6.09
N ASP A 99 -2.28 -30.53 -7.03
CA ASP A 99 -2.77 -31.66 -7.84
C ASP A 99 -2.12 -31.68 -9.23
N TYR A 100 -1.44 -32.77 -9.57
CA TYR A 100 -0.82 -33.00 -10.88
C TYR A 100 -1.82 -32.91 -12.02
N ARG A 101 -3.10 -33.24 -11.82
CA ARG A 101 -4.11 -33.09 -12.88
C ARG A 101 -4.32 -31.61 -13.24
N GLU A 102 -4.36 -30.74 -12.22
CA GLU A 102 -4.49 -29.29 -12.42
C GLU A 102 -3.20 -28.71 -13.02
N VAL A 103 -2.02 -29.14 -12.56
CA VAL A 103 -0.72 -28.74 -13.13
C VAL A 103 -0.60 -29.17 -14.59
N HIS A 104 -0.94 -30.42 -14.93
CA HIS A 104 -0.93 -30.90 -16.31
C HIS A 104 -1.92 -30.15 -17.19
N GLN A 105 -3.11 -29.82 -16.68
CA GLN A 105 -4.08 -28.98 -17.41
C GLN A 105 -3.48 -27.61 -17.73
N ILE A 106 -2.83 -26.94 -16.76
CA ILE A 106 -2.15 -25.66 -16.96
C ILE A 106 -1.04 -25.78 -18.02
N VAL A 107 -0.15 -26.77 -17.91
CA VAL A 107 0.96 -26.96 -18.86
C VAL A 107 0.42 -27.24 -20.26
N LYS A 108 -0.65 -28.02 -20.38
CA LYS A 108 -1.30 -28.34 -21.66
C LYS A 108 -1.91 -27.10 -22.30
N GLU A 109 -2.63 -26.28 -21.54
CA GLU A 109 -3.23 -25.03 -22.00
C GLU A 109 -2.17 -24.02 -22.45
N LEU A 110 -1.08 -23.87 -21.69
CA LEU A 110 0.09 -23.07 -22.10
C LEU A 110 0.74 -23.64 -23.37
N THR A 111 0.82 -24.96 -23.50
CA THR A 111 1.38 -25.61 -24.69
C THR A 111 0.55 -25.28 -25.92
N TYR A 112 -0.78 -25.41 -25.86
CA TYR A 112 -1.65 -25.00 -26.97
C TYR A 112 -1.57 -23.50 -27.27
N GLY A 113 -1.61 -22.66 -26.23
CA GLY A 113 -1.52 -21.21 -26.37
C GLY A 113 -0.21 -20.77 -27.02
N ILE A 114 0.92 -21.21 -26.48
CA ILE A 114 2.26 -20.75 -26.89
C ILE A 114 2.72 -21.42 -28.18
N PHE A 115 2.52 -22.73 -28.37
CA PHE A 115 3.12 -23.47 -29.49
C PHE A 115 2.23 -23.55 -30.72
N VAL A 116 0.90 -23.56 -30.56
CA VAL A 116 -0.05 -23.64 -31.67
C VAL A 116 -0.66 -22.27 -31.96
N LEU A 117 -1.17 -21.59 -30.94
CA LEU A 117 -1.99 -20.39 -31.10
C LEU A 117 -1.20 -19.07 -31.05
N ASN A 118 0.10 -19.11 -30.74
CA ASN A 118 0.98 -17.94 -30.61
C ASN A 118 0.48 -16.88 -29.60
N GLN A 119 0.02 -17.29 -28.43
CA GLN A 119 -0.56 -16.42 -27.40
C GLN A 119 0.00 -16.72 -26.01
N THR A 120 0.27 -15.67 -25.23
CA THR A 120 0.63 -15.74 -23.81
C THR A 120 -0.55 -15.36 -22.93
N PRO A 121 -0.65 -15.88 -21.70
CA PRO A 121 -1.77 -15.60 -20.81
C PRO A 121 -1.73 -14.17 -20.26
N MET A 122 -2.88 -13.51 -20.28
CA MET A 122 -3.15 -12.21 -19.65
C MET A 122 -4.66 -12.01 -19.53
N ILE A 123 -5.09 -11.01 -18.78
CA ILE A 123 -6.47 -10.52 -18.81
C ILE A 123 -6.49 -9.00 -18.80
N SER A 124 -7.44 -8.41 -19.53
CA SER A 124 -7.82 -7.01 -19.38
C SER A 124 -9.33 -6.91 -19.20
N LEU A 125 -9.78 -6.09 -18.26
CA LEU A 125 -11.18 -5.76 -18.07
C LEU A 125 -11.51 -4.42 -18.73
N GLU A 126 -12.60 -4.39 -19.50
CA GLU A 126 -13.04 -3.19 -20.21
C GLU A 126 -14.53 -2.90 -20.06
N ALA A 127 -14.88 -1.64 -19.80
CA ALA A 127 -16.26 -1.19 -19.75
C ALA A 127 -17.00 -1.35 -21.09
N LEU A 128 -18.19 -1.95 -21.05
CA LEU A 128 -19.12 -2.07 -22.16
C LEU A 128 -20.12 -0.91 -22.19
N TYR A 129 -20.82 -0.75 -23.31
CA TYR A 129 -21.81 0.33 -23.46
C TYR A 129 -23.02 0.18 -22.52
N ASP A 130 -23.40 -1.05 -22.20
CA ASP A 130 -24.53 -1.42 -21.34
C ASP A 130 -24.17 -1.49 -19.84
N GLN A 131 -23.09 -0.79 -19.46
CA GLN A 131 -22.53 -0.73 -18.12
C GLN A 131 -21.88 -2.03 -17.60
N GLY A 132 -21.96 -3.14 -18.33
CA GLY A 132 -21.20 -4.35 -17.99
C GLY A 132 -19.70 -4.15 -18.16
N THR A 133 -18.93 -5.16 -17.75
CA THR A 133 -17.49 -5.22 -18.00
C THR A 133 -17.17 -6.46 -18.82
N ALA A 134 -16.43 -6.33 -19.92
CA ALA A 134 -15.96 -7.45 -20.73
C ALA A 134 -14.66 -8.03 -20.16
N CYS A 135 -14.57 -9.35 -20.09
CA CYS A 135 -13.34 -10.08 -19.78
C CYS A 135 -12.56 -10.32 -21.07
N GLN A 136 -11.55 -9.50 -21.35
CA GLN A 136 -10.69 -9.70 -22.51
C GLN A 136 -9.53 -10.63 -22.16
N LEU A 137 -9.75 -11.92 -22.41
CA LEU A 137 -8.70 -12.94 -22.45
C LEU A 137 -8.19 -13.10 -23.89
N PRO A 138 -6.90 -13.43 -24.09
CA PRO A 138 -6.44 -13.99 -25.34
C PRO A 138 -7.30 -15.23 -25.66
N PRO A 139 -7.82 -15.37 -26.90
CA PRO A 139 -8.76 -16.45 -27.24
C PRO A 139 -8.27 -17.87 -26.93
N ALA A 140 -6.96 -18.10 -26.87
CA ALA A 140 -6.36 -19.37 -26.47
C ALA A 140 -6.69 -19.79 -25.02
N TYR A 141 -7.01 -18.83 -24.16
CA TYR A 141 -7.26 -19.04 -22.73
C TYR A 141 -8.74 -18.82 -22.36
N VAL A 142 -9.63 -18.69 -23.34
CA VAL A 142 -11.09 -18.74 -23.10
C VAL A 142 -11.51 -20.19 -22.84
N ASP A 143 -12.32 -20.38 -21.79
CA ASP A 143 -12.76 -21.69 -21.29
C ASP A 143 -11.60 -22.62 -20.95
N THR A 144 -10.61 -22.06 -20.26
CA THR A 144 -9.42 -22.75 -19.76
C THR A 144 -9.26 -22.54 -18.25
N ARG A 145 -8.54 -23.44 -17.59
CA ARG A 145 -8.22 -23.28 -16.17
C ARG A 145 -7.40 -22.02 -15.92
N ILE A 146 -6.45 -21.70 -16.80
CA ILE A 146 -5.68 -20.44 -16.72
C ILE A 146 -6.58 -19.22 -16.83
N GLY A 147 -7.52 -19.21 -17.78
CA GLY A 147 -8.50 -18.13 -17.92
C GLY A 147 -9.36 -17.92 -16.67
N GLN A 148 -9.78 -19.02 -16.02
CA GLN A 148 -10.51 -18.93 -14.75
C GLN A 148 -9.67 -18.33 -13.62
N LEU A 149 -8.40 -18.72 -13.51
CA LEU A 149 -7.48 -18.19 -12.49
C LEU A 149 -7.30 -16.68 -12.67
N LEU A 150 -7.07 -16.25 -13.92
CA LEU A 150 -6.91 -14.83 -14.26
C LEU A 150 -8.16 -14.01 -13.91
N ILE A 151 -9.35 -14.48 -14.32
CA ILE A 151 -10.62 -13.80 -14.01
C ILE A 151 -10.87 -13.74 -12.50
N ALA A 152 -10.67 -14.86 -11.80
CA ALA A 152 -10.98 -14.95 -10.37
C ALA A 152 -10.11 -14.00 -9.54
N VAL A 153 -8.80 -13.98 -9.80
CA VAL A 153 -7.86 -13.10 -9.08
C VAL A 153 -8.09 -11.64 -9.42
N ASP A 154 -8.22 -11.29 -10.71
CA ASP A 154 -8.41 -9.88 -11.11
C ASP A 154 -9.73 -9.33 -10.54
N TYR A 155 -10.81 -10.11 -10.62
CA TYR A 155 -12.10 -9.72 -10.06
C TYR A 155 -12.03 -9.49 -8.55
N MET A 156 -11.37 -10.38 -7.79
CA MET A 156 -11.25 -10.20 -6.34
C MET A 156 -10.41 -8.97 -5.97
N MET A 157 -9.34 -8.70 -6.70
CA MET A 157 -8.58 -7.45 -6.58
C MET A 157 -9.48 -6.23 -6.80
N LYS A 158 -10.33 -6.22 -7.84
CA LYS A 158 -11.24 -5.07 -8.06
C LYS A 158 -12.36 -5.02 -7.04
N GLY A 159 -12.82 -6.17 -6.56
CA GLY A 159 -13.80 -6.24 -5.49
C GLY A 159 -13.29 -5.60 -4.20
N LEU A 160 -12.03 -5.85 -3.84
CA LEU A 160 -11.36 -5.16 -2.71
C LEU A 160 -11.20 -3.67 -2.98
N TRP A 161 -10.82 -3.30 -4.20
CA TRP A 161 -10.66 -1.90 -4.55
C TRP A 161 -11.97 -1.09 -4.47
N HIS A 162 -13.08 -1.65 -4.97
CA HIS A 162 -14.39 -1.00 -4.93
C HIS A 162 -15.15 -1.23 -3.63
N GLY A 163 -14.82 -2.25 -2.86
CA GLY A 163 -15.54 -2.64 -1.64
C GLY A 163 -16.81 -3.46 -1.87
N ALA A 164 -17.02 -3.95 -3.08
CA ALA A 164 -18.24 -4.67 -3.44
C ALA A 164 -17.93 -5.83 -4.37
N TYR A 165 -18.63 -6.95 -4.22
CA TYR A 165 -18.43 -8.10 -5.10
C TYR A 165 -19.66 -9.01 -5.19
N PHE A 166 -19.70 -9.83 -6.23
CA PHE A 166 -20.63 -10.94 -6.36
C PHE A 166 -19.88 -12.28 -6.18
N PRO A 167 -20.44 -13.26 -5.47
CA PRO A 167 -19.96 -14.64 -5.50
C PRO A 167 -20.03 -15.23 -6.92
N LYS A 168 -19.08 -16.11 -7.27
CA LYS A 168 -18.93 -16.65 -8.64
C LYS A 168 -20.22 -17.28 -9.19
N ASP A 169 -20.96 -18.03 -8.36
CA ASP A 169 -22.22 -18.69 -8.74
C ASP A 169 -23.37 -17.70 -9.03
N LYS A 170 -23.29 -16.47 -8.50
CA LYS A 170 -24.27 -15.39 -8.68
C LYS A 170 -23.96 -14.50 -9.87
N ARG A 171 -22.67 -14.26 -10.16
CA ARG A 171 -22.22 -13.40 -11.28
C ARG A 171 -22.85 -13.79 -12.61
N THR A 172 -22.70 -15.05 -13.00
CA THR A 172 -23.18 -15.54 -14.30
C THR A 172 -24.71 -15.39 -14.41
N LYS A 173 -25.45 -15.77 -13.37
CA LYS A 173 -26.91 -15.66 -13.32
C LYS A 173 -27.39 -14.22 -13.39
N PHE A 174 -26.67 -13.31 -12.74
CA PHE A 174 -27.03 -11.90 -12.73
C PHE A 174 -26.73 -11.22 -14.07
N ASN A 175 -25.65 -11.58 -14.74
CA ASN A 175 -25.32 -10.98 -16.03
C ASN A 175 -26.38 -11.26 -17.11
N ASP A 176 -26.94 -12.47 -17.14
CA ASP A 176 -28.07 -12.81 -18.03
C ASP A 176 -29.32 -11.96 -17.71
N ARG A 177 -29.60 -11.77 -16.42
CA ARG A 177 -30.75 -10.99 -15.93
C ARG A 177 -30.56 -9.47 -16.08
N TRP A 178 -29.33 -8.96 -16.00
CA TRP A 178 -29.00 -7.54 -16.02
C TRP A 178 -29.61 -6.83 -17.24
N ARG A 179 -29.50 -7.47 -18.41
CA ARG A 179 -30.00 -6.91 -19.67
C ARG A 179 -31.51 -6.97 -19.82
N GLU A 180 -32.12 -8.08 -19.39
CA GLU A 180 -33.54 -8.34 -19.57
C GLU A 180 -34.40 -7.66 -18.48
N SER A 181 -33.99 -7.76 -17.22
CA SER A 181 -34.76 -7.27 -16.06
C SER A 181 -34.76 -5.75 -15.96
N PHE A 182 -33.66 -5.08 -16.33
CA PHE A 182 -33.53 -3.63 -16.20
C PHE A 182 -33.81 -2.84 -17.48
N ARG A 183 -34.14 -3.52 -18.60
CA ARG A 183 -34.45 -2.91 -19.90
C ARG A 183 -33.45 -1.81 -20.26
N ILE A 184 -32.19 -2.20 -20.44
CA ILE A 184 -31.13 -1.25 -20.74
C ILE A 184 -31.42 -0.59 -22.09
N SER A 185 -31.54 0.73 -22.08
CA SER A 185 -31.87 1.49 -23.28
C SER A 185 -30.79 1.33 -24.33
N LYS A 186 -31.19 0.88 -25.52
CA LYS A 186 -30.30 0.83 -26.70
C LYS A 186 -29.83 2.22 -27.15
N VAL A 187 -30.40 3.30 -26.60
CA VAL A 187 -30.10 4.69 -26.97
C VAL A 187 -29.05 5.33 -26.07
N ASN A 188 -29.06 5.08 -24.76
CA ASN A 188 -28.15 5.72 -23.79
C ASN A 188 -27.36 4.72 -22.91
N GLY A 189 -27.58 3.41 -23.05
CA GLY A 189 -26.87 2.38 -22.29
C GLY A 189 -27.27 2.29 -20.82
N LYS A 190 -28.33 3.00 -20.40
CA LYS A 190 -28.83 3.03 -19.02
C LYS A 190 -30.20 2.35 -18.89
N PRO A 191 -30.56 1.82 -17.71
CA PRO A 191 -31.89 1.25 -17.47
C PRO A 191 -33.04 2.21 -17.78
N GLU A 192 -34.11 1.73 -18.43
CA GLU A 192 -35.27 2.56 -18.85
C GLU A 192 -36.28 2.86 -17.73
N LYS A 193 -36.24 2.14 -16.59
CA LYS A 193 -37.15 2.36 -15.45
C LYS A 193 -36.36 2.61 -14.18
N GLU A 194 -36.61 3.73 -13.49
CA GLU A 194 -36.08 3.96 -12.14
C GLU A 194 -36.79 3.00 -11.16
N ARG A 195 -36.06 1.98 -10.70
CA ARG A 195 -36.47 1.10 -9.58
C ARG A 195 -35.46 1.23 -8.44
N GLN A 196 -35.75 0.66 -7.27
CA GLN A 196 -34.81 0.53 -6.15
C GLN A 196 -33.63 -0.40 -6.53
N PHE A 197 -32.71 0.07 -7.39
CA PHE A 197 -31.64 -0.75 -7.98
C PHE A 197 -30.75 -1.41 -6.93
N MET A 198 -30.38 -0.70 -5.86
CA MET A 198 -29.54 -1.25 -4.80
C MET A 198 -30.15 -2.50 -4.14
N MET A 199 -31.45 -2.48 -3.81
CA MET A 199 -32.12 -3.64 -3.22
C MET A 199 -32.15 -4.84 -4.17
N GLU A 200 -32.34 -4.60 -5.47
CA GLU A 200 -32.29 -5.66 -6.47
C GLU A 200 -30.88 -6.24 -6.59
N PHE A 201 -29.83 -5.41 -6.66
CA PHE A 201 -28.44 -5.90 -6.71
C PHE A 201 -28.09 -6.74 -5.47
N ILE A 202 -28.43 -6.28 -4.27
CA ILE A 202 -28.23 -7.03 -3.03
C ILE A 202 -29.05 -8.33 -3.04
N GLY A 203 -30.32 -8.27 -3.46
CA GLY A 203 -31.19 -9.43 -3.60
C GLY A 203 -30.69 -10.47 -4.61
N GLN A 204 -29.94 -10.06 -5.63
CA GLN A 204 -29.31 -10.94 -6.62
C GLN A 204 -27.90 -11.42 -6.20
N GLY A 205 -27.36 -10.94 -5.07
CA GLY A 205 -26.14 -11.45 -4.45
C GLY A 205 -24.95 -10.49 -4.41
N LEU A 206 -25.14 -9.19 -4.63
CA LEU A 206 -24.11 -8.18 -4.37
C LEU A 206 -23.83 -8.12 -2.86
N GLN A 207 -22.57 -8.18 -2.47
CA GLN A 207 -22.12 -8.15 -1.08
C GLN A 207 -21.12 -7.03 -0.84
N ASP A 208 -21.18 -6.45 0.36
CA ASP A 208 -20.15 -5.57 0.90
C ASP A 208 -18.92 -6.41 1.28
N MET A 209 -17.77 -6.05 0.70
CA MET A 209 -16.51 -6.75 0.94
C MET A 209 -16.07 -6.66 2.41
N GLY A 210 -16.39 -5.57 3.11
CA GLY A 210 -16.06 -5.42 4.54
C GLY A 210 -16.86 -6.33 5.48
N LYS A 211 -17.89 -7.02 4.97
CA LYS A 211 -18.64 -8.04 5.73
C LYS A 211 -18.08 -9.45 5.53
N ASP A 212 -17.13 -9.62 4.59
CA ASP A 212 -16.41 -10.88 4.43
C ASP A 212 -15.45 -11.07 5.62
N PRO A 213 -15.49 -12.21 6.32
CA PRO A 213 -14.67 -12.41 7.52
C PRO A 213 -13.16 -12.31 7.25
N ASP A 214 -12.70 -12.64 6.04
CA ASP A 214 -11.28 -12.58 5.68
C ASP A 214 -10.82 -11.13 5.40
N TYR A 215 -11.76 -10.23 5.10
CA TYR A 215 -11.50 -8.83 4.72
C TYR A 215 -12.12 -7.80 5.68
N GLY A 216 -12.66 -8.25 6.82
CA GLY A 216 -13.38 -7.39 7.75
C GLY A 216 -12.59 -6.16 8.18
N GLY A 217 -11.27 -6.28 8.37
CA GLY A 217 -10.38 -5.18 8.74
C GLY A 217 -9.64 -4.51 7.58
N ALA A 218 -9.98 -4.80 6.31
CA ALA A 218 -9.19 -4.33 5.16
C ALA A 218 -9.18 -2.80 5.00
N TYR A 219 -10.19 -2.10 5.54
CA TYR A 219 -10.40 -0.66 5.35
C TYR A 219 -10.16 0.17 6.61
N ASP A 220 -9.81 -0.45 7.74
CA ASP A 220 -9.75 0.23 9.04
C ASP A 220 -8.62 1.27 9.15
N ASP A 221 -7.53 1.07 8.39
CA ASP A 221 -6.32 1.90 8.42
C ASP A 221 -6.27 2.96 7.30
N LEU A 222 -7.37 3.17 6.55
CA LEU A 222 -7.41 4.15 5.47
C LEU A 222 -7.73 5.57 6.00
N PRO A 223 -6.86 6.57 5.77
CA PRO A 223 -6.97 7.89 6.42
C PRO A 223 -8.09 8.79 5.89
N PHE A 224 -8.81 8.39 4.83
CA PHE A 224 -9.76 9.25 4.09
C PHE A 224 -11.25 8.94 4.37
N ASP A 225 -11.54 8.21 5.45
CA ASP A 225 -12.87 7.63 5.71
C ASP A 225 -13.64 8.32 6.87
N ILE A 226 -13.25 9.55 7.24
CA ILE A 226 -13.99 10.36 8.23
C ILE A 226 -15.13 11.13 7.53
N ASP A 227 -16.36 10.60 7.62
CA ASP A 227 -17.53 11.10 6.87
C ASP A 227 -17.91 12.57 7.15
N ASP A 228 -17.51 13.13 8.30
CA ASP A 228 -17.85 14.49 8.73
C ASP A 228 -16.77 15.55 8.45
N ASP A 229 -15.65 15.19 7.81
CA ASP A 229 -14.59 16.14 7.47
C ASP A 229 -14.82 16.79 6.08
N PRO A 230 -15.06 18.12 6.01
CA PRO A 230 -15.26 18.83 4.75
C PRO A 230 -14.08 18.72 3.77
N GLU A 231 -12.85 18.56 4.25
CA GLU A 231 -11.67 18.46 3.39
C GLU A 231 -11.56 17.07 2.75
N MET A 232 -11.90 16.02 3.50
CA MET A 232 -11.99 14.65 2.97
C MET A 232 -13.08 14.50 1.91
N LEU A 233 -14.23 15.17 2.10
CA LEU A 233 -15.28 15.21 1.08
C LEU A 233 -14.83 15.89 -0.22
N LYS A 234 -14.04 16.98 -0.14
CA LYS A 234 -13.44 17.62 -1.32
C LYS A 234 -12.41 16.72 -1.99
N GLU A 235 -11.56 16.07 -1.21
CA GLU A 235 -10.52 15.16 -1.68
C GLU A 235 -11.13 13.96 -2.42
N ARG A 236 -12.17 13.35 -1.86
CA ARG A 236 -12.95 12.29 -2.52
C ARG A 236 -13.67 12.77 -3.78
N SER A 237 -14.25 13.96 -3.75
CA SER A 237 -14.89 14.56 -4.93
C SER A 237 -13.88 14.81 -6.06
N HIS A 238 -12.67 15.22 -5.71
CA HIS A 238 -11.56 15.39 -6.66
C HIS A 238 -11.14 14.05 -7.28
N PHE A 239 -10.95 13.01 -6.46
CA PHE A 239 -10.64 11.65 -6.92
C PHE A 239 -11.72 11.11 -7.88
N MET A 240 -13.01 11.32 -7.53
CA MET A 240 -14.15 10.86 -8.32
C MET A 240 -14.27 11.52 -9.70
N LYS A 241 -13.65 12.69 -9.93
CA LYS A 241 -13.59 13.33 -11.26
C LYS A 241 -12.87 12.45 -12.29
N TYR A 242 -11.92 11.64 -11.85
CA TYR A 242 -11.02 10.88 -12.71
C TYR A 242 -11.28 9.38 -12.69
N SER A 243 -12.26 8.89 -11.92
CA SER A 243 -12.46 7.46 -11.61
C SER A 243 -12.53 6.51 -12.81
N GLU A 244 -13.04 6.97 -13.96
CA GLU A 244 -13.15 6.17 -15.19
C GLU A 244 -11.81 5.99 -15.93
N GLU A 245 -10.82 6.81 -15.61
CA GLU A 245 -9.48 6.79 -16.24
C GLU A 245 -8.45 6.12 -15.32
N LEU A 246 -8.87 5.66 -14.14
CA LEU A 246 -8.06 4.94 -13.16
C LEU A 246 -8.18 3.44 -13.37
N CYS A 247 -7.07 2.71 -13.27
CA CYS A 247 -7.04 1.26 -13.35
C CYS A 247 -6.17 0.70 -12.23
N MET A 248 -6.49 -0.53 -11.80
CA MET A 248 -5.57 -1.35 -11.00
C MET A 248 -5.00 -2.43 -11.89
N GLN A 249 -3.72 -2.73 -11.79
CA GLN A 249 -3.07 -3.76 -12.58
C GLN A 249 -2.20 -4.62 -11.69
N MET A 250 -2.13 -5.91 -12.00
CA MET A 250 -1.21 -6.83 -11.36
C MET A 250 -0.19 -7.35 -12.36
N VAL A 251 1.07 -7.43 -11.94
CA VAL A 251 2.15 -8.01 -12.73
C VAL A 251 2.78 -9.13 -11.93
N PHE A 252 2.83 -10.34 -12.49
CA PHE A 252 3.64 -11.44 -11.96
C PHE A 252 5.02 -11.42 -12.61
N TYR A 253 6.06 -11.60 -11.80
CA TYR A 253 7.46 -11.54 -12.24
C TYR A 253 8.33 -12.53 -11.47
N GLN A 254 9.49 -12.87 -12.03
CA GLN A 254 10.46 -13.73 -11.36
C GLN A 254 11.42 -12.87 -10.53
N LYS A 255 11.53 -13.16 -9.23
CA LYS A 255 12.53 -12.52 -8.35
C LYS A 255 13.91 -13.12 -8.60
N SER A 256 13.96 -14.44 -8.71
CA SER A 256 15.15 -15.19 -9.10
C SER A 256 14.76 -16.50 -9.75
N VAL A 257 15.64 -17.03 -10.59
CA VAL A 257 15.52 -18.39 -11.13
C VAL A 257 16.85 -19.08 -10.91
N SER A 258 16.85 -20.10 -10.05
CA SER A 258 18.05 -20.90 -9.81
C SER A 258 18.05 -22.16 -10.66
N GLN A 259 19.21 -22.57 -11.17
CA GLN A 259 19.33 -23.74 -12.04
C GLN A 259 20.49 -24.66 -11.61
N TYR A 260 20.22 -25.97 -11.58
CA TYR A 260 21.25 -27.01 -11.59
C TYR A 260 20.86 -28.09 -12.60
N ARG A 261 21.67 -28.27 -13.66
CA ARG A 261 21.35 -29.17 -14.79
C ARG A 261 19.97 -28.86 -15.39
N ASP A 262 19.03 -29.80 -15.34
CA ASP A 262 17.64 -29.69 -15.78
C ASP A 262 16.66 -29.47 -14.61
N LEU A 263 17.17 -29.19 -13.41
CA LEU A 263 16.41 -28.76 -12.24
C LEU A 263 16.39 -27.23 -12.17
N TYR A 264 15.20 -26.67 -12.03
CA TYR A 264 14.95 -25.23 -11.89
C TYR A 264 14.20 -24.96 -10.59
N VAL A 265 14.65 -23.98 -9.81
CA VAL A 265 13.96 -23.50 -8.61
C VAL A 265 13.38 -22.14 -8.93
N MET A 266 12.05 -22.03 -8.83
CA MET A 266 11.35 -20.77 -9.08
C MET A 266 11.17 -19.96 -7.80
N ASP A 267 11.42 -18.66 -7.89
CA ASP A 267 11.03 -17.66 -6.90
C ASP A 267 10.24 -16.55 -7.60
N THR A 268 8.91 -16.63 -7.50
CA THR A 268 7.99 -15.73 -8.20
C THR A 268 7.41 -14.70 -7.23
N GLY A 269 7.42 -13.44 -7.65
CA GLY A 269 6.73 -12.33 -7.00
C GLY A 269 5.52 -11.85 -7.81
N TRP A 270 4.73 -10.99 -7.18
CA TRP A 270 3.69 -10.22 -7.84
C TRP A 270 3.67 -8.81 -7.25
N GLN A 271 3.14 -7.86 -8.01
CA GLN A 271 2.93 -6.49 -7.58
C GLN A 271 1.60 -5.97 -8.12
N VAL A 272 0.97 -5.09 -7.36
CA VAL A 272 -0.20 -4.32 -7.80
C VAL A 272 0.26 -2.89 -8.04
N SER A 273 -0.14 -2.32 -9.16
CA SER A 273 0.18 -0.95 -9.56
C SER A 273 -1.09 -0.28 -10.10
N SER A 274 -1.27 0.98 -9.77
CA SER A 274 -2.33 1.80 -10.33
C SER A 274 -1.85 2.47 -11.62
N ILE A 275 -2.80 2.73 -12.53
CA ILE A 275 -2.54 3.43 -13.78
C ILE A 275 -3.54 4.57 -13.91
N VAL A 276 -3.01 5.76 -14.21
CA VAL A 276 -3.81 6.92 -14.63
C VAL A 276 -3.66 7.08 -16.14
N ARG A 277 -4.73 6.81 -16.91
CA ARG A 277 -4.72 6.85 -18.39
C ARG A 277 -4.87 8.27 -18.96
N LEU A 278 -4.30 9.27 -18.30
CA LEU A 278 -4.34 10.68 -18.70
C LEU A 278 -2.94 11.21 -19.01
N LEU A 279 -2.83 11.93 -20.13
CA LEU A 279 -1.64 12.66 -20.54
C LEU A 279 -1.65 14.08 -19.96
N ASP A 280 -0.51 14.77 -20.00
CA ASP A 280 -0.29 16.09 -19.38
C ASP A 280 -1.25 17.18 -19.88
N ASP A 281 -1.83 17.02 -21.07
CA ASP A 281 -2.83 17.95 -21.61
C ASP A 281 -4.21 17.82 -20.95
N LYS A 282 -4.44 16.78 -20.13
CA LYS A 282 -5.73 16.51 -19.47
C LYS A 282 -5.67 16.50 -17.95
N ILE A 283 -4.49 16.31 -17.38
CA ILE A 283 -4.27 16.34 -15.94
C ILE A 283 -2.98 17.11 -15.68
N ASN A 284 -3.04 18.09 -14.79
CA ASN A 284 -1.85 18.80 -14.36
C ASN A 284 -1.05 17.94 -13.38
N HIS A 285 0.15 18.40 -13.05
CA HIS A 285 1.05 17.63 -12.20
C HIS A 285 0.51 17.45 -10.77
N ASP A 286 0.00 18.52 -10.16
CA ASP A 286 -0.51 18.53 -8.78
C ASP A 286 -1.72 17.60 -8.59
N ASP A 287 -2.66 17.60 -9.54
CA ASP A 287 -3.82 16.71 -9.56
C ASP A 287 -3.36 15.25 -9.67
N TYR A 288 -2.35 14.97 -10.50
CA TYR A 288 -1.81 13.62 -10.63
C TYR A 288 -1.17 13.15 -9.33
N GLU A 289 -0.30 13.96 -8.69
CA GLU A 289 0.33 13.60 -7.42
C GLU A 289 -0.72 13.34 -6.34
N ARG A 290 -1.74 14.22 -6.23
CA ARG A 290 -2.83 14.05 -5.26
C ARG A 290 -3.58 12.74 -5.45
N ILE A 291 -3.92 12.38 -6.69
CA ILE A 291 -4.57 11.10 -7.00
C ILE A 291 -3.64 9.92 -6.72
N ASN A 292 -2.37 10.04 -7.10
CA ASN A 292 -1.38 8.98 -6.95
C ASN A 292 -1.14 8.63 -5.47
N THR A 293 -1.03 9.63 -4.59
CA THR A 293 -0.91 9.43 -3.14
C THR A 293 -2.04 8.57 -2.59
N ARG A 294 -3.28 8.82 -3.03
CA ARG A 294 -4.42 7.99 -2.64
C ARG A 294 -4.37 6.59 -3.25
N LEU A 295 -3.99 6.47 -4.52
CA LEU A 295 -3.87 5.18 -5.18
C LEU A 295 -2.79 4.29 -4.55
N GLN A 296 -1.66 4.85 -4.12
CA GLN A 296 -0.62 4.11 -3.41
C GLN A 296 -1.13 3.50 -2.10
N LEU A 297 -2.02 4.21 -1.37
CA LEU A 297 -2.68 3.65 -0.19
C LEU A 297 -3.63 2.51 -0.57
N HIS A 298 -4.38 2.64 -1.67
CA HIS A 298 -5.22 1.56 -2.19
C HIS A 298 -4.39 0.34 -2.63
N GLU A 299 -3.26 0.54 -3.30
CA GLU A 299 -2.34 -0.53 -3.71
C GLU A 299 -1.81 -1.29 -2.49
N LYS A 300 -1.32 -0.56 -1.47
CA LYS A 300 -0.86 -1.15 -0.21
C LYS A 300 -1.96 -1.94 0.49
N MET A 301 -3.17 -1.38 0.54
CA MET A 301 -4.34 -2.06 1.12
C MET A 301 -4.66 -3.35 0.37
N ILE A 302 -4.73 -3.32 -0.96
CA ILE A 302 -5.01 -4.51 -1.77
C ILE A 302 -3.90 -5.56 -1.55
N ALA A 303 -2.64 -5.15 -1.62
CA ALA A 303 -1.50 -6.05 -1.48
C ALA A 303 -1.47 -6.75 -0.10
N ALA A 304 -1.82 -6.03 0.97
CA ALA A 304 -1.84 -6.57 2.34
C ALA A 304 -3.04 -7.50 2.61
N ASN A 305 -4.11 -7.43 1.81
CA ASN A 305 -5.34 -8.16 2.08
C ASN A 305 -5.63 -9.28 1.08
N LEU A 306 -5.19 -9.20 -0.19
CA LEU A 306 -5.64 -10.12 -1.24
C LEU A 306 -5.41 -11.62 -0.96
N GLU A 307 -4.26 -11.98 -0.38
CA GLU A 307 -3.92 -13.38 -0.05
C GLU A 307 -4.51 -13.86 1.31
N LYS A 308 -5.31 -13.05 2.02
CA LYS A 308 -5.99 -13.45 3.27
C LYS A 308 -7.06 -14.51 3.04
N LYS A 309 -7.78 -14.43 1.92
CA LYS A 309 -8.79 -15.42 1.55
C LYS A 309 -8.14 -16.64 0.91
N LEU A 310 -8.32 -17.80 1.51
CA LEU A 310 -7.61 -19.05 1.14
C LEU A 310 -7.78 -19.43 -0.35
N GLU A 311 -8.99 -19.28 -0.89
CA GLU A 311 -9.27 -19.57 -2.32
C GLU A 311 -8.47 -18.64 -3.24
N VAL A 312 -8.37 -17.35 -2.88
CA VAL A 312 -7.60 -16.36 -3.65
C VAL A 312 -6.11 -16.66 -3.56
N ARG A 313 -5.62 -16.99 -2.36
CA ARG A 313 -4.22 -17.40 -2.15
C ARG A 313 -3.83 -18.63 -2.97
N ARG A 314 -4.69 -19.66 -3.02
CA ARG A 314 -4.49 -20.82 -3.90
C ARG A 314 -4.41 -20.42 -5.37
N ASN A 315 -5.34 -19.57 -5.84
CA ASN A 315 -5.35 -19.13 -7.24
C ASN A 315 -4.09 -18.30 -7.57
N MET A 316 -3.66 -17.44 -6.65
CA MET A 316 -2.38 -16.71 -6.74
C MET A 316 -1.18 -17.66 -6.81
N TYR A 317 -1.17 -18.72 -5.99
CA TYR A 317 -0.12 -19.74 -6.00
C TYR A 317 -0.02 -20.46 -7.36
N LEU A 318 -1.16 -20.81 -7.97
CA LEU A 318 -1.19 -21.38 -9.32
C LEU A 318 -0.76 -20.36 -10.39
N LEU A 319 -1.15 -19.09 -10.27
CA LEU A 319 -0.68 -18.04 -11.19
C LEU A 319 0.83 -17.78 -11.06
N LYS A 320 1.44 -17.96 -9.89
CA LYS A 320 2.90 -17.93 -9.73
C LYS A 320 3.59 -19.02 -10.58
N ILE A 321 2.99 -20.21 -10.66
CA ILE A 321 3.45 -21.31 -11.54
C ILE A 321 3.24 -20.95 -13.01
N VAL A 322 2.06 -20.43 -13.39
CA VAL A 322 1.77 -19.98 -14.76
C VAL A 322 2.77 -18.90 -15.21
N SER A 323 3.09 -17.95 -14.32
CA SER A 323 4.04 -16.87 -14.58
C SER A 323 5.45 -17.38 -14.84
N PHE A 324 5.92 -18.41 -14.13
CA PHE A 324 7.21 -19.04 -14.40
C PHE A 324 7.18 -19.86 -15.71
N LEU A 325 6.15 -20.69 -15.88
CA LEU A 325 6.02 -21.58 -17.03
C LEU A 325 5.87 -20.82 -18.36
N THR A 326 5.31 -19.62 -18.36
CA THR A 326 5.09 -18.83 -19.59
C THR A 326 6.41 -18.50 -20.29
N PRO A 327 7.34 -17.70 -19.74
CA PRO A 327 8.64 -17.43 -20.35
C PRO A 327 9.50 -18.70 -20.48
N PHE A 328 9.40 -19.65 -19.54
CA PHE A 328 10.10 -20.94 -19.64
C PHE A 328 9.71 -21.72 -20.91
N LEU A 329 8.41 -21.92 -21.15
CA LEU A 329 7.91 -22.64 -22.33
C LEU A 329 8.16 -21.88 -23.64
N VAL A 330 8.12 -20.54 -23.61
CA VAL A 330 8.55 -19.72 -24.76
C VAL A 330 10.04 -19.97 -25.08
N GLY A 331 10.90 -20.06 -24.06
CA GLY A 331 12.30 -20.43 -24.23
C GLY A 331 12.49 -21.85 -24.78
N MET A 332 11.73 -22.83 -24.25
CA MET A 332 11.74 -24.21 -24.74
C MET A 332 11.30 -24.30 -26.21
N ARG A 333 10.27 -23.54 -26.61
CA ARG A 333 9.82 -23.43 -28.01
C ARG A 333 10.96 -22.99 -28.92
N LYS A 334 11.73 -21.97 -28.54
CA LYS A 334 12.89 -21.49 -29.32
C LYS A 334 14.01 -22.52 -29.43
N ARG A 335 14.07 -23.46 -28.49
CA ARG A 335 15.01 -24.58 -28.49
C ARG A 335 14.43 -25.86 -29.09
N MET A 336 13.29 -25.74 -29.79
CA MET A 336 12.63 -26.85 -30.50
C MET A 336 12.25 -28.02 -29.56
N LYS A 337 11.95 -27.71 -28.29
CA LYS A 337 11.44 -28.65 -27.28
C LYS A 337 10.01 -28.31 -26.93
N ILE A 338 9.12 -29.30 -26.99
CA ILE A 338 7.70 -29.16 -26.66
C ILE A 338 7.31 -30.18 -25.59
N PRO A 339 6.46 -29.83 -24.61
CA PRO A 339 5.99 -30.80 -23.63
C PRO A 339 5.30 -32.01 -24.27
N GLU A 340 5.59 -33.22 -23.78
CA GLU A 340 4.96 -34.47 -24.25
C GLU A 340 3.55 -34.64 -23.65
N ILE A 341 2.62 -33.78 -24.11
CA ILE A 341 1.25 -33.68 -23.54
C ILE A 341 0.40 -34.95 -23.75
N THR A 342 0.80 -35.86 -24.62
CA THR A 342 0.11 -37.13 -24.87
C THR A 342 0.20 -38.11 -23.69
N ARG A 343 1.20 -37.92 -22.82
CA ARG A 343 1.39 -38.70 -21.58
C ARG A 343 0.75 -38.05 -20.36
N PHE A 344 0.05 -36.93 -20.50
CA PHE A 344 -0.55 -36.26 -19.34
C PHE A 344 -1.80 -36.99 -18.83
N LEU A 345 -2.15 -36.68 -17.59
CA LEU A 345 -3.37 -37.17 -16.96
C LEU A 345 -4.62 -36.66 -17.71
N PRO A 346 -5.77 -37.35 -17.60
CA PRO A 346 -6.97 -36.98 -18.34
C PRO A 346 -7.49 -35.57 -18.03
N ASP A 347 -7.94 -34.91 -19.11
CA ASP A 347 -8.37 -33.51 -19.11
C ASP A 347 -9.45 -33.23 -18.07
N MET A 348 -9.45 -32.01 -17.56
CA MET A 348 -10.61 -31.47 -16.86
C MET A 348 -11.78 -31.33 -17.83
N THR A 349 -13.02 -31.43 -17.34
CA THR A 349 -14.19 -31.29 -18.22
C THR A 349 -14.36 -29.85 -18.70
N GLU A 350 -15.05 -29.64 -19.84
CA GLU A 350 -15.31 -28.30 -20.35
C GLU A 350 -16.07 -27.42 -19.33
N ASP A 351 -17.05 -28.00 -18.64
CA ASP A 351 -17.79 -27.30 -17.57
C ASP A 351 -16.88 -26.88 -16.40
N GLN A 352 -15.86 -27.67 -16.09
CA GLN A 352 -14.87 -27.33 -15.05
C GLN A 352 -13.96 -26.16 -15.47
N CYS A 353 -13.77 -25.92 -16.76
CA CYS A 353 -12.86 -24.90 -17.29
C CYS A 353 -13.59 -23.66 -17.82
N LYS A 354 -14.92 -23.63 -17.82
CA LYS A 354 -15.72 -22.52 -18.35
C LYS A 354 -15.37 -21.17 -17.73
N THR A 355 -15.22 -20.16 -18.56
CA THR A 355 -14.85 -18.79 -18.18
C THR A 355 -16.03 -17.82 -18.24
N GLU A 356 -15.95 -16.73 -17.48
CA GLU A 356 -16.91 -15.63 -17.54
C GLU A 356 -16.50 -14.69 -18.70
N GLU A 357 -17.32 -14.57 -19.74
CA GLU A 357 -17.04 -13.62 -20.84
C GLU A 357 -17.21 -12.15 -20.40
N GLU A 358 -18.06 -11.93 -19.42
CA GLU A 358 -18.48 -10.61 -18.96
C GLU A 358 -18.86 -10.66 -17.49
N LEU A 359 -18.66 -9.54 -16.82
CA LEU A 359 -18.93 -9.31 -15.42
C LEU A 359 -19.99 -8.22 -15.27
N PRO A 360 -20.90 -8.34 -14.29
CA PRO A 360 -21.89 -7.31 -14.04
C PRO A 360 -21.25 -6.01 -13.49
N PRO A 361 -21.90 -4.85 -13.69
CA PRO A 361 -21.46 -3.62 -13.01
C PRO A 361 -21.49 -3.78 -11.49
N LEU A 362 -20.64 -3.02 -10.79
CA LEU A 362 -20.76 -2.85 -9.35
C LEU A 362 -21.58 -1.60 -9.02
N MET A 363 -22.33 -1.67 -7.92
CA MET A 363 -22.98 -0.55 -7.28
C MET A 363 -22.54 -0.51 -5.81
N LEU A 364 -22.39 0.69 -5.24
CA LEU A 364 -21.90 0.87 -3.89
C LEU A 364 -23.05 1.32 -2.98
N GLY A 365 -23.22 0.64 -1.84
CA GLY A 365 -24.17 1.04 -0.82
C GLY A 365 -23.63 2.16 0.05
N GLU A 366 -24.52 3.01 0.57
CA GLU A 366 -24.15 4.05 1.53
C GLU A 366 -23.60 3.44 2.84
N ASP A 367 -24.10 2.26 3.21
CA ASP A 367 -23.71 1.50 4.41
C ASP A 367 -22.49 0.59 4.20
N PHE A 368 -21.89 0.56 3.00
CA PHE A 368 -20.75 -0.31 2.73
C PHE A 368 -19.51 0.21 3.46
N LYS A 369 -18.67 -0.72 3.95
CA LYS A 369 -17.49 -0.36 4.77
C LYS A 369 -16.44 0.42 3.98
N CYS A 370 -16.16 0.01 2.75
CA CYS A 370 -15.17 0.68 1.90
C CYS A 370 -15.70 2.03 1.39
N LYS A 371 -14.90 3.09 1.56
CA LYS A 371 -15.23 4.44 1.06
C LYS A 371 -14.30 4.96 -0.03
N ASN A 372 -13.53 4.08 -0.69
CA ASN A 372 -12.65 4.46 -1.81
C ASN A 372 -13.35 5.27 -2.92
N PHE A 373 -14.63 4.98 -3.18
CA PHE A 373 -15.46 5.67 -4.17
C PHE A 373 -16.78 6.14 -3.55
N THR A 374 -17.31 7.29 -3.99
CA THR A 374 -18.56 7.84 -3.45
C THR A 374 -19.79 7.09 -3.96
N PRO A 375 -20.68 6.58 -3.08
CA PRO A 375 -21.96 6.03 -3.51
C PRO A 375 -22.84 7.15 -4.06
N GLU A 376 -23.21 7.06 -5.34
CA GLU A 376 -24.12 7.99 -6.00
C GLU A 376 -25.33 7.24 -6.55
N LYS A 377 -26.51 7.87 -6.49
CA LYS A 377 -27.75 7.27 -6.98
C LYS A 377 -27.62 6.93 -8.47
N ASN A 378 -27.86 5.67 -8.82
CA ASN A 378 -27.80 5.15 -10.20
C ASN A 378 -26.42 5.30 -10.88
N LYS A 379 -25.33 5.35 -10.10
CA LYS A 379 -23.95 5.26 -10.62
C LYS A 379 -23.49 3.81 -10.62
N TYR A 380 -22.86 3.41 -11.71
CA TYR A 380 -22.28 2.08 -11.90
C TYR A 380 -20.78 2.22 -11.98
N PHE A 381 -20.05 1.30 -11.36
CA PHE A 381 -18.60 1.26 -11.42
C PHE A 381 -18.17 0.11 -12.31
N HIS A 382 -17.34 0.42 -13.30
CA HIS A 382 -16.71 -0.56 -14.18
C HIS A 382 -15.39 -1.02 -13.58
N LEU A 383 -15.03 -2.27 -13.89
CA LEU A 383 -13.77 -2.84 -13.47
C LEU A 383 -12.75 -2.57 -14.56
N HIS A 384 -11.68 -1.84 -14.24
CA HIS A 384 -10.65 -1.45 -15.19
C HIS A 384 -9.27 -1.99 -14.79
N GLY A 385 -8.48 -2.40 -15.79
CA GLY A 385 -7.11 -2.90 -15.64
C GLY A 385 -6.99 -4.38 -15.94
N GLY A 386 -6.10 -5.12 -15.27
CA GLY A 386 -5.90 -6.54 -15.56
C GLY A 386 -4.67 -7.19 -14.92
N ILE A 387 -4.35 -8.41 -15.36
CA ILE A 387 -3.18 -9.18 -14.92
C ILE A 387 -2.25 -9.42 -16.12
N LEU A 388 -0.97 -9.08 -15.94
CA LEU A 388 0.10 -9.33 -16.91
C LEU A 388 1.15 -10.30 -16.35
N MET A 389 1.89 -10.91 -17.27
CA MET A 389 3.03 -11.77 -16.99
C MET A 389 4.29 -11.12 -17.54
N ASP A 390 5.28 -10.84 -16.69
CA ASP A 390 6.59 -10.39 -17.16
C ASP A 390 7.27 -11.55 -17.90
N LEU A 391 7.52 -11.34 -19.20
CA LEU A 391 8.16 -12.33 -20.06
C LEU A 391 9.69 -12.27 -19.97
N GLU A 392 10.25 -11.19 -19.43
CA GLU A 392 11.69 -11.05 -19.25
C GLU A 392 12.04 -11.39 -17.80
N THR A 393 13.19 -12.02 -17.60
CA THR A 393 13.71 -12.29 -16.25
C THR A 393 15.14 -11.80 -16.16
N ASP A 394 15.66 -11.73 -14.93
CA ASP A 394 17.09 -11.64 -14.74
C ASP A 394 17.76 -12.94 -15.18
N ASP A 395 19.08 -12.91 -15.36
CA ASP A 395 19.84 -14.10 -15.74
C ASP A 395 19.72 -15.19 -14.66
N MET A 396 19.66 -16.45 -15.09
CA MET A 396 19.56 -17.59 -14.17
C MET A 396 20.82 -17.70 -13.32
N VAL A 397 20.63 -17.96 -12.03
CA VAL A 397 21.70 -18.12 -11.05
C VAL A 397 21.98 -19.62 -10.82
N PRO A 398 23.22 -20.06 -10.57
CA PRO A 398 23.47 -21.45 -10.15
C PRO A 398 22.71 -21.80 -8.86
N ALA A 399 22.09 -22.98 -8.79
CA ALA A 399 21.47 -23.45 -7.54
C ALA A 399 22.53 -23.74 -6.46
N THR A 400 22.12 -23.73 -5.18
CA THR A 400 23.03 -24.00 -4.06
C THR A 400 23.50 -25.46 -4.04
N GLY A 401 24.63 -25.71 -3.36
CA GLY A 401 25.22 -27.05 -3.24
C GLY A 401 24.25 -28.12 -2.70
N GLU A 402 23.30 -27.77 -1.84
CA GLU A 402 22.35 -28.74 -1.29
C GLU A 402 21.35 -29.25 -2.35
N PHE A 403 20.96 -28.40 -3.33
CA PHE A 403 20.17 -28.86 -4.46
C PHE A 403 20.97 -29.83 -5.35
N GLU A 404 22.30 -29.64 -5.43
CA GLU A 404 23.18 -30.54 -6.16
C GLU A 404 23.29 -31.90 -5.48
N GLU A 405 23.42 -31.93 -4.15
CA GLU A 405 23.49 -33.15 -3.34
C GLU A 405 22.20 -33.97 -3.39
N LYS A 406 21.04 -33.31 -3.37
CA LYS A 406 19.73 -33.98 -3.40
C LYS A 406 19.17 -34.22 -4.80
N TYR A 407 19.85 -33.78 -5.85
CA TYR A 407 19.35 -33.83 -7.22
C TYR A 407 18.87 -35.24 -7.63
N ASP A 408 19.71 -36.27 -7.47
CA ASP A 408 19.36 -37.63 -7.90
C ASP A 408 18.17 -38.21 -7.13
N GLU A 409 18.05 -37.88 -5.84
CA GLU A 409 16.90 -38.26 -4.99
C GLU A 409 15.61 -37.61 -5.48
N ILE A 410 15.64 -36.28 -5.68
CA ILE A 410 14.49 -35.48 -6.13
C ILE A 410 14.00 -35.98 -7.49
N VAL A 411 14.90 -36.13 -8.45
CA VAL A 411 14.56 -36.56 -9.82
C VAL A 411 14.01 -37.99 -9.81
N SER A 412 14.65 -38.91 -9.08
CA SER A 412 14.21 -40.32 -9.00
C SER A 412 12.85 -40.45 -8.31
N HIS A 413 12.60 -39.67 -7.26
CA HIS A 413 11.33 -39.68 -6.55
C HIS A 413 10.19 -39.16 -7.44
N ALA A 414 10.42 -38.04 -8.13
CA ALA A 414 9.43 -37.49 -9.07
C ALA A 414 9.12 -38.47 -10.22
N GLU A 415 10.15 -39.15 -10.75
CA GLU A 415 9.97 -40.16 -11.81
C GLU A 415 9.04 -41.30 -11.39
N LYS A 416 9.33 -41.89 -10.22
CA LYS A 416 8.56 -43.01 -9.68
C LYS A 416 7.11 -42.61 -9.44
N THR A 417 6.88 -41.39 -8.97
CA THR A 417 5.53 -40.87 -8.70
C THR A 417 4.73 -40.66 -9.99
N VAL A 418 5.32 -40.02 -11.00
CA VAL A 418 4.65 -39.85 -12.30
C VAL A 418 4.35 -41.20 -12.96
N MET A 419 5.33 -42.11 -13.01
CA MET A 419 5.15 -43.46 -13.58
C MET A 419 4.06 -44.26 -12.86
N LYS A 420 3.97 -44.12 -11.53
CA LYS A 420 2.90 -44.74 -10.74
C LYS A 420 1.52 -44.23 -11.15
N TYR A 421 1.36 -42.94 -11.42
CA TYR A 421 0.07 -42.37 -11.83
C TYR A 421 -0.31 -42.71 -13.27
N LEU A 422 0.66 -42.73 -14.19
CA LEU A 422 0.42 -43.10 -15.59
C LEU A 422 0.08 -44.59 -15.77
N GLY A 423 0.51 -45.45 -14.84
CA GLY A 423 0.21 -46.89 -14.84
C GLY A 423 -1.11 -47.29 -14.17
N LEU A 424 -1.95 -46.35 -13.72
CA LEU A 424 -3.22 -46.66 -13.07
C LEU A 424 -4.31 -47.03 -14.08
N GLU A 425 -4.99 -48.16 -13.84
CA GLU A 425 -6.17 -48.57 -14.63
C GLU A 425 -7.42 -47.74 -14.29
N THR A 426 -7.49 -47.17 -13.08
CA THR A 426 -8.61 -46.38 -12.58
C THR A 426 -8.20 -44.95 -12.25
N LEU A 427 -9.06 -44.00 -12.64
CA LEU A 427 -8.89 -42.58 -12.34
C LEU A 427 -9.01 -42.33 -10.84
N LYS A 428 -8.06 -41.59 -10.28
CA LYS A 428 -8.15 -41.01 -8.93
C LYS A 428 -8.86 -39.66 -8.95
N GLU A 429 -9.45 -39.31 -7.82
CA GLU A 429 -9.98 -37.96 -7.59
C GLU A 429 -8.85 -36.93 -7.50
N HIS A 430 -7.75 -37.27 -6.83
CA HIS A 430 -6.58 -36.40 -6.64
C HIS A 430 -5.26 -37.09 -6.95
N TYR A 431 -4.35 -36.34 -7.59
CA TYR A 431 -3.00 -36.78 -7.93
C TYR A 431 -1.98 -35.86 -7.25
N GLU A 432 -1.62 -36.16 -6.01
CA GLU A 432 -0.67 -35.36 -5.24
C GLU A 432 0.69 -35.18 -5.94
N VAL A 433 1.16 -33.93 -6.01
CA VAL A 433 2.52 -33.61 -6.48
C VAL A 433 3.54 -33.98 -5.38
N PRO A 434 4.60 -34.74 -5.70
CA PRO A 434 5.61 -35.15 -4.74
C PRO A 434 6.33 -33.95 -4.15
N LYS A 435 6.75 -34.09 -2.89
CA LYS A 435 7.48 -33.07 -2.15
C LYS A 435 8.94 -33.45 -1.96
N ALA A 436 9.79 -32.44 -1.82
CA ALA A 436 11.18 -32.59 -1.42
C ALA A 436 11.57 -31.50 -0.42
N THR A 437 12.20 -31.90 0.68
CA THR A 437 12.76 -30.97 1.66
C THR A 437 14.17 -30.56 1.27
N VAL A 438 14.43 -29.27 1.10
CA VAL A 438 15.79 -28.72 0.94
C VAL A 438 15.93 -27.55 1.90
N ASN A 439 16.96 -27.56 2.75
CA ASN A 439 17.26 -26.50 3.73
C ASN A 439 16.11 -26.19 4.71
N GLY A 440 15.38 -27.21 5.12
CA GLY A 440 14.22 -27.05 6.01
C GLY A 440 13.01 -26.38 5.35
N LYS A 441 13.07 -26.13 4.02
CA LYS A 441 11.93 -25.70 3.20
C LYS A 441 11.39 -26.88 2.41
N GLU A 442 10.07 -26.95 2.28
CA GLU A 442 9.37 -27.94 1.46
C GLU A 442 9.14 -27.40 0.05
N TYR A 443 9.37 -28.24 -0.95
CA TYR A 443 9.19 -27.91 -2.36
C TYR A 443 8.29 -28.96 -3.04
N TYR A 444 7.29 -28.50 -3.79
CA TYR A 444 6.58 -29.34 -4.76
C TYR A 444 7.47 -29.57 -5.98
N VAL A 445 7.53 -30.83 -6.44
CA VAL A 445 8.43 -31.28 -7.51
C VAL A 445 7.62 -31.59 -8.78
N ILE A 446 7.62 -30.66 -9.73
CA ILE A 446 6.92 -30.81 -11.01
C ILE A 446 7.90 -31.35 -12.06
N ARG A 447 7.69 -32.57 -12.53
CA ARG A 447 8.48 -33.18 -13.60
C ARG A 447 7.77 -33.03 -14.94
N LEU A 448 8.46 -32.52 -15.95
CA LEU A 448 7.95 -32.39 -17.32
C LEU A 448 8.84 -33.15 -18.30
N GLU A 449 8.22 -33.89 -19.21
CA GLU A 449 8.89 -34.55 -20.34
C GLU A 449 8.71 -33.72 -21.60
N PHE A 450 9.74 -33.70 -22.46
CA PHE A 450 9.80 -32.95 -23.69
C PHE A 450 10.17 -33.82 -24.87
N GLU A 451 9.45 -33.65 -25.96
CA GLU A 451 9.81 -34.18 -27.27
C GLU A 451 10.47 -33.06 -28.12
N THR A 452 11.25 -33.46 -29.11
CA THR A 452 11.90 -32.49 -30.02
C THR A 452 11.00 -32.29 -31.24
N PHE A 453 10.72 -31.04 -31.60
CA PHE A 453 9.89 -30.72 -32.76
C PHE A 453 10.70 -29.86 -33.74
N PHE A 454 11.17 -30.43 -34.85
CA PHE A 454 11.83 -29.70 -35.93
C PHE A 454 11.49 -30.33 -37.26
N HIS A 455 11.25 -29.56 -38.32
CA HIS A 455 10.92 -30.13 -39.62
C HIS A 455 12.11 -30.96 -40.17
N PRO A 456 11.94 -32.23 -40.61
CA PRO A 456 10.68 -32.95 -40.84
C PRO A 456 10.11 -33.75 -39.65
N LYS A 457 10.84 -33.88 -38.54
CA LYS A 457 10.43 -34.62 -37.33
C LYS A 457 9.68 -33.72 -36.34
N GLN A 458 8.37 -33.57 -36.54
CA GLN A 458 7.46 -32.95 -35.57
C GLN A 458 6.46 -33.98 -35.02
N PRO A 459 5.97 -33.81 -33.78
CA PRO A 459 4.91 -34.65 -33.25
C PRO A 459 3.68 -34.63 -34.17
N ILE A 460 3.06 -35.79 -34.40
CA ILE A 460 1.92 -35.92 -35.33
C ILE A 460 0.78 -34.97 -34.93
N TRP A 461 0.57 -34.78 -33.63
CA TRP A 461 -0.49 -33.89 -33.14
C TRP A 461 -0.24 -32.43 -33.51
N ILE A 462 0.98 -31.90 -33.33
CA ILE A 462 1.27 -30.50 -33.67
C ILE A 462 1.19 -30.24 -35.17
N GLU A 463 1.62 -31.22 -35.99
CA GLU A 463 1.50 -31.16 -37.44
C GLU A 463 0.03 -30.99 -37.85
N LYS A 464 -0.84 -31.89 -37.40
CA LYS A 464 -2.26 -31.88 -37.77
C LYS A 464 -2.99 -30.64 -37.26
N TRP A 465 -2.62 -30.15 -36.08
CA TRP A 465 -3.19 -28.91 -35.55
C TRP A 465 -2.75 -27.68 -36.34
N ASN A 466 -1.47 -27.59 -36.73
CA ASN A 466 -0.95 -26.52 -37.57
C ASN A 466 -1.52 -26.56 -39.01
N GLU A 467 -1.68 -27.75 -39.59
CA GLU A 467 -2.38 -27.94 -40.88
C GLU A 467 -3.80 -27.40 -40.80
N ARG A 468 -4.55 -27.79 -39.76
CA ARG A 468 -5.92 -27.32 -39.55
C ARG A 468 -5.97 -25.79 -39.36
N LEU A 469 -5.05 -25.23 -38.58
CA LEU A 469 -4.99 -23.78 -38.37
C LEU A 469 -4.75 -23.04 -39.70
N LYS A 470 -3.82 -23.53 -40.55
CA LYS A 470 -3.57 -22.99 -41.89
C LYS A 470 -4.80 -23.07 -42.81
N GLU A 471 -5.64 -24.11 -42.68
CA GLU A 471 -6.92 -24.17 -43.41
C GLU A 471 -7.91 -23.11 -42.93
N LEU A 472 -8.04 -22.96 -41.61
CA LEU A 472 -8.93 -21.98 -40.98
C LEU A 472 -8.53 -20.55 -41.33
N GLU A 473 -7.23 -20.27 -41.42
CA GLU A 473 -6.72 -18.98 -41.89
C GLU A 473 -7.22 -18.64 -43.31
N LYS A 474 -7.21 -19.62 -44.23
CA LYS A 474 -7.69 -19.39 -45.60
C LYS A 474 -9.20 -19.09 -45.65
N LYS A 475 -9.98 -19.72 -44.75
CA LYS A 475 -11.45 -19.65 -44.75
C LYS A 475 -12.00 -18.48 -43.93
N HIS A 476 -11.40 -18.16 -42.78
CA HIS A 476 -12.04 -17.32 -41.77
C HIS A 476 -11.34 -15.99 -41.50
N MET A 477 -10.18 -15.67 -42.11
CA MET A 477 -9.46 -14.41 -41.83
C MET A 477 -10.23 -13.12 -42.17
N SER A 478 -11.27 -13.17 -42.99
CA SER A 478 -12.06 -11.99 -43.38
C SER A 478 -13.31 -11.83 -42.52
N ILE A 479 -13.50 -10.64 -41.95
CA ILE A 479 -14.71 -10.28 -41.20
C ILE A 479 -15.69 -9.49 -42.06
N GLY A 480 -16.96 -9.87 -42.01
CA GLY A 480 -18.06 -9.16 -42.65
C GLY A 480 -18.44 -7.86 -41.92
N GLU A 481 -18.97 -6.87 -42.65
CA GLU A 481 -19.28 -5.55 -42.07
C GLU A 481 -20.37 -5.60 -40.99
N THR A 482 -21.28 -6.56 -41.05
CA THR A 482 -22.31 -6.77 -40.02
C THR A 482 -21.67 -7.08 -38.67
N LEU A 483 -20.74 -8.04 -38.61
CA LEU A 483 -20.09 -8.43 -37.35
C LEU A 483 -19.23 -7.29 -36.78
N ILE A 484 -18.56 -6.51 -37.63
CA ILE A 484 -17.84 -5.29 -37.20
C ILE A 484 -18.83 -4.29 -36.57
N SER A 485 -20.01 -4.13 -37.18
CA SER A 485 -21.07 -3.26 -36.66
C SER A 485 -21.54 -3.71 -35.29
N ASP A 486 -21.81 -5.01 -35.13
CA ASP A 486 -22.35 -5.57 -33.89
C ASP A 486 -21.34 -5.45 -32.74
N GLN A 487 -20.06 -5.75 -33.00
CA GLN A 487 -18.99 -5.57 -32.03
C GLN A 487 -18.82 -4.10 -31.63
N PHE A 488 -18.90 -3.16 -32.59
CA PHE A 488 -18.82 -1.73 -32.26
C PHE A 488 -20.04 -1.26 -31.47
N ILE A 489 -21.23 -1.75 -31.79
CA ILE A 489 -22.45 -1.41 -31.05
C ILE A 489 -22.35 -1.92 -29.61
N ARG A 490 -21.80 -3.11 -29.39
CA ARG A 490 -21.56 -3.68 -28.04
C ARG A 490 -20.65 -2.79 -27.19
N HIS A 491 -19.56 -2.26 -27.75
CA HIS A 491 -18.56 -1.49 -27.01
C HIS A 491 -18.83 0.03 -26.93
N PHE A 492 -19.56 0.58 -27.90
CA PHE A 492 -19.72 2.04 -28.06
C PHE A 492 -21.17 2.52 -28.20
N GLY A 493 -22.12 1.60 -28.40
CA GLY A 493 -23.51 1.93 -28.72
C GLY A 493 -23.72 2.36 -30.17
N LYS A 494 -24.98 2.36 -30.60
CA LYS A 494 -25.36 2.64 -32.01
C LYS A 494 -24.93 4.03 -32.49
N LYS A 495 -25.21 5.07 -31.70
CA LYS A 495 -24.92 6.47 -32.09
C LYS A 495 -23.43 6.72 -32.33
N LYS A 496 -22.57 6.28 -31.40
CA LYS A 496 -21.11 6.44 -31.50
C LYS A 496 -20.55 5.56 -32.63
N THR A 497 -21.07 4.35 -32.81
CA THR A 497 -20.70 3.47 -33.93
C THR A 497 -20.93 4.13 -35.28
N THR A 498 -22.10 4.75 -35.51
CA THR A 498 -22.39 5.48 -36.76
C THR A 498 -21.38 6.61 -36.98
N LYS A 499 -21.04 7.38 -35.94
CA LYS A 499 -20.01 8.44 -36.02
C LYS A 499 -18.62 7.89 -36.32
N LEU A 500 -18.19 6.83 -35.64
CA LEU A 500 -16.88 6.19 -35.83
C LEU A 500 -16.67 5.67 -37.26
N LYS A 501 -17.74 5.15 -37.88
CA LYS A 501 -17.73 4.74 -39.28
C LYS A 501 -17.69 5.93 -40.24
N ALA A 502 -18.51 6.95 -39.99
CA ALA A 502 -18.58 8.14 -40.85
C ALA A 502 -17.28 8.96 -40.85
N GLN A 503 -16.64 9.10 -39.68
CA GLN A 503 -15.40 9.88 -39.51
C GLN A 503 -14.13 9.04 -39.75
N MET A 504 -14.27 7.76 -40.10
CA MET A 504 -13.17 6.80 -40.24
C MET A 504 -12.25 6.69 -38.99
N ASN A 505 -12.75 7.02 -37.80
CA ASN A 505 -12.05 6.89 -36.52
C ASN A 505 -12.08 5.45 -35.95
N SER A 506 -12.49 4.49 -36.78
CA SER A 506 -12.66 3.08 -36.42
C SER A 506 -11.34 2.40 -35.99
N PRO A 507 -10.18 2.61 -36.66
CA PRO A 507 -8.91 2.02 -36.22
C PRO A 507 -8.46 2.50 -34.84
N LYS A 508 -8.65 3.80 -34.53
CA LYS A 508 -8.34 4.35 -33.20
C LYS A 508 -9.19 3.68 -32.12
N ALA A 509 -10.49 3.52 -32.38
CA ALA A 509 -11.39 2.85 -31.45
C ALA A 509 -10.99 1.39 -31.18
N CYS A 510 -10.54 0.66 -32.21
CA CYS A 510 -10.02 -0.69 -32.06
C CYS A 510 -8.69 -0.72 -31.29
N ALA A 511 -7.79 0.24 -31.51
CA ALA A 511 -6.53 0.34 -30.77
C ALA A 511 -6.74 0.61 -29.27
N ILE A 512 -7.77 1.37 -28.92
CA ILE A 512 -8.14 1.64 -27.51
C ILE A 512 -8.77 0.38 -26.88
N ARG A 513 -9.74 -0.24 -27.56
CA ARG A 513 -10.53 -1.37 -27.02
C ARG A 513 -9.92 -2.77 -27.23
N GLY A 514 -8.75 -2.87 -27.86
CA GLY A 514 -8.11 -4.16 -28.15
C GLY A 514 -8.85 -5.06 -29.15
N LEU A 515 -9.59 -4.49 -30.11
CA LEU A 515 -10.30 -5.28 -31.13
C LEU A 515 -9.35 -5.67 -32.27
N VAL A 516 -8.52 -6.70 -32.04
CA VAL A 516 -7.33 -7.01 -32.87
C VAL A 516 -7.71 -7.37 -34.29
N ILE A 517 -8.62 -8.32 -34.51
CA ILE A 517 -8.95 -8.76 -35.86
C ILE A 517 -9.63 -7.67 -36.68
N ILE A 518 -10.47 -6.86 -36.04
CA ILE A 518 -11.15 -5.73 -36.70
C ILE A 518 -10.11 -4.70 -37.11
N PHE A 519 -9.14 -4.41 -36.22
CA PHE A 519 -8.04 -3.52 -36.54
C PHE A 519 -7.22 -4.01 -37.74
N VAL A 520 -6.84 -5.30 -37.73
CA VAL A 520 -6.07 -5.92 -38.83
C VAL A 520 -6.85 -5.85 -40.15
N GLN A 521 -8.15 -6.13 -40.13
CA GLN A 521 -9.00 -6.06 -41.32
C GLN A 521 -9.12 -4.63 -41.85
N LEU A 522 -9.28 -3.64 -40.96
CA LEU A 522 -9.30 -2.22 -41.34
C LEU A 522 -7.96 -1.79 -41.93
N CYS A 523 -6.83 -2.21 -41.33
CA CYS A 523 -5.49 -1.94 -41.86
C CYS A 523 -5.29 -2.53 -43.25
N ARG A 524 -5.74 -3.77 -43.49
CA ARG A 524 -5.69 -4.40 -44.82
C ARG A 524 -6.52 -3.64 -45.85
N LYS A 525 -7.73 -3.18 -45.50
CA LYS A 525 -8.56 -2.36 -46.41
C LYS A 525 -7.89 -1.01 -46.75
N MET A 526 -7.01 -0.50 -45.89
CA MET A 526 -6.29 0.76 -46.10
C MET A 526 -4.99 0.62 -46.93
N LEU A 527 -4.63 -0.60 -47.37
CA LEU A 527 -3.48 -0.86 -48.25
C LEU A 527 -3.69 -0.19 -49.63
N GLY A 528 -2.83 0.77 -49.99
CA GLY A 528 -2.89 1.56 -51.24
C GLY A 528 -2.54 3.04 -51.04
N GLN A 529 -3.22 3.97 -51.73
CA GLN A 529 -3.03 5.43 -51.62
C GLN A 529 -3.29 6.03 -50.21
N GLN A 530 -3.60 5.20 -49.20
CA GLN A 530 -4.02 5.60 -47.86
C GLN A 530 -3.07 5.14 -46.74
N LEU A 531 -1.90 4.57 -47.04
CA LEU A 531 -0.90 4.19 -46.02
C LEU A 531 -0.49 5.35 -45.10
N SER A 532 -0.44 6.57 -45.61
CA SER A 532 -0.19 7.79 -44.82
C SER A 532 -1.21 8.01 -43.70
N ARG A 533 -2.41 7.42 -43.79
CA ARG A 533 -3.45 7.52 -42.76
C ARG A 533 -3.14 6.72 -41.50
N LEU A 534 -2.37 5.63 -41.59
CA LEU A 534 -1.96 4.86 -40.40
C LEU A 534 -1.03 5.67 -39.49
N SER A 535 -0.25 6.57 -40.09
CA SER A 535 0.64 7.51 -39.40
C SER A 535 -0.06 8.84 -39.04
N LYS A 536 -1.30 9.06 -39.48
CA LYS A 536 -2.01 10.31 -39.21
C LYS A 536 -2.28 10.43 -37.71
N GLN A 537 -2.01 11.63 -37.20
CA GLN A 537 -2.28 12.00 -35.83
C GLN A 537 -3.66 12.65 -35.69
N ASP A 538 -4.29 12.46 -34.53
CA ASP A 538 -5.57 13.08 -34.20
C ASP A 538 -5.41 14.53 -33.72
N GLU A 539 -6.51 15.14 -33.27
CA GLU A 539 -6.53 16.52 -32.75
C GLU A 539 -5.63 16.72 -31.52
N GLN A 540 -5.27 15.64 -30.82
CA GLN A 540 -4.34 15.64 -29.69
C GLN A 540 -2.90 15.37 -30.15
N GLY A 541 -2.64 15.18 -31.44
CA GLY A 541 -1.32 14.82 -31.96
C GLY A 541 -0.96 13.34 -31.80
N LEU A 542 -1.89 12.49 -31.36
CA LEU A 542 -1.61 11.07 -31.12
C LEU A 542 -1.89 10.25 -32.37
N SER A 543 -0.93 9.39 -32.74
CA SER A 543 -1.12 8.38 -33.80
C SER A 543 -1.73 7.08 -33.25
N LEU A 544 -2.11 6.15 -34.14
CA LEU A 544 -2.61 4.83 -33.74
C LEU A 544 -1.60 4.05 -32.89
N LEU A 545 -0.30 4.22 -33.14
CA LEU A 545 0.77 3.58 -32.37
C LEU A 545 0.77 4.09 -30.92
N HIS A 546 0.57 5.39 -30.71
CA HIS A 546 0.47 5.99 -29.38
C HIS A 546 -0.74 5.45 -28.60
N HIS A 547 -1.92 5.37 -29.25
CA HIS A 547 -3.14 4.81 -28.62
C HIS A 547 -2.98 3.33 -28.26
N ALA A 548 -2.33 2.55 -29.12
CA ALA A 548 -2.05 1.13 -28.85
C ALA A 548 -1.06 0.94 -27.69
N ALA A 549 -0.04 1.80 -27.59
CA ALA A 549 0.91 1.80 -26.49
C ALA A 549 0.25 2.17 -25.15
N MET A 550 -0.58 3.23 -25.14
CA MET A 550 -1.33 3.67 -23.95
C MET A 550 -2.24 2.59 -23.35
N ASN A 551 -2.82 1.73 -24.19
CA ASN A 551 -3.80 0.72 -23.79
C ASN A 551 -3.21 -0.71 -23.75
N ASN A 552 -1.88 -0.86 -23.70
CA ASN A 552 -1.18 -2.14 -23.65
C ASN A 552 -1.58 -3.14 -24.76
N ARG A 553 -1.59 -2.70 -26.03
CA ARG A 553 -2.03 -3.51 -27.19
C ARG A 553 -0.89 -3.92 -28.13
N PRO A 554 0.00 -4.87 -27.74
CA PRO A 554 1.12 -5.27 -28.58
C PRO A 554 0.71 -5.86 -29.93
N GLN A 555 -0.44 -6.53 -30.04
CA GLN A 555 -0.93 -7.10 -31.30
C GLN A 555 -1.27 -6.01 -32.33
N VAL A 556 -1.82 -4.89 -31.85
CA VAL A 556 -2.10 -3.71 -32.69
C VAL A 556 -0.78 -3.04 -33.12
N ILE A 557 0.19 -2.93 -32.21
CA ILE A 557 1.54 -2.43 -32.50
C ILE A 557 2.20 -3.27 -33.60
N VAL A 558 2.23 -4.60 -33.47
CA VAL A 558 2.79 -5.51 -34.48
C VAL A 558 2.10 -5.35 -35.83
N SER A 559 0.76 -5.22 -35.83
CA SER A 559 0.00 -5.01 -37.06
C SER A 559 0.38 -3.71 -37.77
N LEU A 560 0.61 -2.62 -37.01
CA LEU A 560 1.08 -1.33 -37.52
C LEU A 560 2.52 -1.40 -38.05
N LEU A 561 3.44 -2.05 -37.31
CA LEU A 561 4.85 -2.15 -37.70
C LEU A 561 5.03 -2.93 -39.01
N ARG A 562 4.19 -3.94 -39.28
CA ARG A 562 4.14 -4.62 -40.59
C ARG A 562 3.82 -3.69 -41.76
N GLN A 563 3.19 -2.55 -41.50
CA GLN A 563 2.87 -1.52 -42.49
C GLN A 563 3.93 -0.43 -42.58
N THR A 564 5.14 -0.68 -42.06
CA THR A 564 6.29 0.26 -42.09
C THR A 564 6.01 1.59 -41.39
N VAL A 565 5.17 1.58 -40.36
CA VAL A 565 4.98 2.74 -39.47
C VAL A 565 6.26 2.98 -38.67
N ASP A 566 6.71 4.23 -38.59
CA ASP A 566 7.85 4.61 -37.76
C ASP A 566 7.56 4.34 -36.28
N ILE A 567 8.34 3.45 -35.69
CA ILE A 567 8.21 3.06 -34.27
C ILE A 567 8.56 4.22 -33.32
N ASN A 568 9.41 5.14 -33.76
CA ASN A 568 9.84 6.30 -33.00
C ASN A 568 9.06 7.57 -33.38
N ALA A 569 7.92 7.42 -34.07
CA ALA A 569 7.02 8.53 -34.40
C ALA A 569 6.68 9.31 -33.12
N ARG A 570 6.91 10.62 -33.16
CA ARG A 570 6.65 11.55 -32.06
C ARG A 570 5.27 12.16 -32.18
N ARG A 571 4.57 12.33 -31.05
CA ARG A 571 3.34 13.13 -30.96
C ARG A 571 3.64 14.55 -31.42
N ASN A 572 2.87 15.09 -32.37
CA ASN A 572 2.98 16.52 -32.71
C ASN A 572 2.19 17.32 -31.68
N ASN A 573 2.85 18.25 -31.01
CA ASN A 573 2.19 19.24 -30.15
C ASN A 573 2.55 20.64 -30.67
N ILE A 574 1.79 21.66 -30.25
CA ILE A 574 1.95 23.07 -30.68
C ILE A 574 3.35 23.62 -30.33
N LEU A 575 4.08 22.95 -29.43
CA LEU A 575 5.39 23.35 -28.93
C LEU A 575 6.43 22.24 -29.14
N SER A 576 7.37 22.45 -30.06
CA SER A 576 8.65 21.73 -30.18
C SER A 576 8.63 20.22 -30.51
N THR A 577 8.57 19.28 -29.55
CA THR A 577 8.73 17.83 -29.81
C THR A 577 8.01 16.96 -28.76
N GLY A 578 6.94 16.26 -29.13
CA GLY A 578 6.18 15.43 -28.19
C GLY A 578 6.74 14.02 -27.94
N PRO A 579 6.11 13.26 -27.01
CA PRO A 579 6.51 11.91 -26.61
C PRO A 579 6.39 10.90 -27.76
N THR A 580 7.14 9.80 -27.69
CA THR A 580 6.98 8.62 -28.57
C THR A 580 6.03 7.61 -27.95
N ALA A 581 5.67 6.56 -28.70
CA ALA A 581 4.88 5.45 -28.18
C ALA A 581 5.51 4.77 -26.94
N LEU A 582 6.85 4.66 -26.87
CA LEU A 582 7.54 4.08 -25.72
C LEU A 582 7.44 4.96 -24.47
N HIS A 583 7.47 6.30 -24.61
CA HIS A 583 7.22 7.22 -23.50
C HIS A 583 5.81 7.02 -22.93
N ILE A 584 4.80 6.95 -23.81
CA ILE A 584 3.41 6.75 -23.40
C ILE A 584 3.20 5.38 -22.75
N ALA A 585 3.78 4.31 -23.29
CA ALA A 585 3.74 2.99 -22.67
C ALA A 585 4.34 3.02 -21.24
N SER A 586 5.45 3.75 -21.08
CA SER A 586 6.16 3.88 -19.80
C SER A 586 5.38 4.68 -18.77
N ARG A 587 4.71 5.76 -19.18
CA ARG A 587 3.82 6.56 -18.33
C ARG A 587 2.59 5.77 -17.87
N CYS A 588 2.04 4.93 -18.74
CA CYS A 588 0.78 4.22 -18.48
C CYS A 588 0.95 2.79 -17.96
N GLY A 589 2.15 2.38 -17.54
CA GLY A 589 2.39 1.02 -17.01
C GLY A 589 2.12 -0.10 -18.04
N ALA A 590 2.13 0.21 -19.34
CA ALA A 590 1.79 -0.75 -20.40
C ALA A 590 2.96 -1.70 -20.72
N LEU A 591 3.20 -2.66 -19.82
CA LEU A 591 4.38 -3.54 -19.84
C LEU A 591 4.56 -4.31 -21.15
N ASP A 592 3.53 -4.99 -21.67
CA ASP A 592 3.66 -5.79 -22.90
C ASP A 592 3.88 -4.92 -24.14
N ALA A 593 3.24 -3.75 -24.18
CA ALA A 593 3.50 -2.76 -25.23
C ALA A 593 4.93 -2.23 -25.14
N ALA A 594 5.44 -1.91 -23.95
CA ALA A 594 6.82 -1.48 -23.75
C ALA A 594 7.81 -2.58 -24.16
N ALA A 595 7.58 -3.83 -23.76
CA ALA A 595 8.40 -4.99 -24.14
C ALA A 595 8.39 -5.21 -25.66
N CYS A 596 7.22 -5.14 -26.29
CA CYS A 596 7.08 -5.24 -27.75
C CYS A 596 7.82 -4.10 -28.48
N LEU A 597 7.70 -2.85 -28.02
CA LEU A 597 8.36 -1.69 -28.63
C LEU A 597 9.88 -1.80 -28.51
N LEU A 598 10.40 -2.14 -27.32
CA LEU A 598 11.83 -2.35 -27.09
C LEU A 598 12.37 -3.53 -27.90
N ALA A 599 11.64 -4.65 -27.97
CA ALA A 599 12.01 -5.78 -28.81
C ALA A 599 12.08 -5.40 -30.29
N CYS A 600 11.18 -4.54 -30.76
CA CYS A 600 11.19 -4.03 -32.13
C CYS A 600 12.13 -2.81 -32.33
N CYS A 601 13.13 -2.64 -31.46
CA CYS A 601 14.18 -1.62 -31.54
C CYS A 601 13.68 -0.16 -31.43
N ALA A 602 12.62 0.10 -30.67
CA ALA A 602 12.28 1.48 -30.24
C ALA A 602 13.44 2.05 -29.41
N SER A 603 13.78 3.33 -29.62
CA SER A 603 14.92 3.95 -28.96
C SER A 603 14.55 4.46 -27.55
N PRO A 604 15.08 3.86 -26.46
CA PRO A 604 14.74 4.28 -25.08
C PRO A 604 15.39 5.61 -24.68
N SER A 605 16.43 6.05 -25.40
CA SER A 605 17.20 7.26 -25.12
C SER A 605 16.72 8.50 -25.89
N LEU A 606 15.55 8.44 -26.53
CA LEU A 606 14.93 9.63 -27.10
C LEU A 606 14.35 10.47 -25.97
N PHE A 607 14.53 11.78 -26.08
CA PHE A 607 13.96 12.75 -25.14
C PHE A 607 12.77 13.48 -25.76
N ASP A 608 11.74 13.71 -24.96
CA ASP A 608 10.60 14.57 -25.27
C ASP A 608 10.90 16.05 -24.96
N GLN A 609 9.87 16.89 -24.99
CA GLN A 609 9.94 18.34 -24.76
C GLN A 609 10.40 18.70 -23.33
N ASP A 610 10.10 17.86 -22.34
CA ASP A 610 10.44 18.09 -20.93
C ASP A 610 11.86 17.58 -20.63
N GLY A 611 12.56 17.12 -21.66
CA GLY A 611 13.87 16.52 -21.56
C GLY A 611 13.81 15.16 -20.89
N TRP A 612 12.67 14.47 -20.94
CA TRP A 612 12.48 13.16 -20.32
C TRP A 612 12.59 12.06 -21.37
N ALA A 613 13.16 10.95 -20.94
CA ALA A 613 13.23 9.71 -21.70
C ALA A 613 12.20 8.72 -21.16
N ALA A 614 12.00 7.58 -21.84
CA ALA A 614 10.97 6.63 -21.45
C ALA A 614 11.14 6.10 -20.00
N ILE A 615 12.38 5.85 -19.54
CA ILE A 615 12.64 5.43 -18.15
C ILE A 615 12.29 6.51 -17.12
N HIS A 616 12.43 7.79 -17.47
CA HIS A 616 12.05 8.89 -16.58
C HIS A 616 10.54 8.90 -16.34
N HIS A 617 9.73 8.67 -17.39
CA HIS A 617 8.28 8.48 -17.24
C HIS A 617 7.97 7.23 -16.41
N ALA A 618 8.61 6.09 -16.66
CA ALA A 618 8.38 4.90 -15.84
C ALA A 618 8.71 5.16 -14.36
N ALA A 619 9.78 5.90 -14.08
CA ALA A 619 10.22 6.17 -12.72
C ALA A 619 9.33 7.18 -11.99
N PHE A 620 8.91 8.24 -12.69
CA PHE A 620 8.05 9.28 -12.16
C PHE A 620 6.66 8.75 -11.78
N PHE A 621 6.09 7.89 -12.63
CA PHE A 621 4.73 7.37 -12.51
C PHE A 621 4.68 6.01 -11.76
N ASP A 622 5.73 5.65 -11.03
CA ASP A 622 5.86 4.43 -10.18
C ASP A 622 5.71 3.06 -10.89
N HIS A 623 6.12 2.97 -12.16
CA HIS A 623 6.02 1.73 -12.96
C HIS A 623 7.27 0.85 -12.87
N GLN A 624 7.46 0.21 -11.71
CA GLN A 624 8.60 -0.66 -11.42
C GLN A 624 8.88 -1.74 -12.49
N ALA A 625 7.84 -2.38 -13.04
CA ALA A 625 8.01 -3.43 -14.05
C ALA A 625 8.72 -2.92 -15.32
N ILE A 626 8.40 -1.69 -15.74
CA ILE A 626 8.97 -1.09 -16.94
C ILE A 626 10.42 -0.63 -16.67
N VAL A 627 10.72 -0.15 -15.46
CA VAL A 627 12.09 0.16 -15.05
C VAL A 627 12.97 -1.10 -15.10
N LYS A 628 12.50 -2.22 -14.51
CA LYS A 628 13.22 -3.52 -14.58
C LYS A 628 13.41 -3.99 -16.02
N LEU A 629 12.36 -3.92 -16.85
CA LEU A 629 12.41 -4.26 -18.26
C LEU A 629 13.50 -3.47 -19.02
N MET A 630 13.57 -2.16 -18.83
CA MET A 630 14.58 -1.33 -19.50
C MET A 630 15.99 -1.57 -18.96
N ALA A 631 16.15 -1.70 -17.64
CA ALA A 631 17.44 -1.93 -17.00
C ALA A 631 18.06 -3.28 -17.43
N ARG A 632 17.24 -4.34 -17.53
CA ARG A 632 17.65 -5.66 -18.04
C ARG A 632 18.23 -5.62 -19.45
N ARG A 633 17.70 -4.73 -20.31
CA ARG A 633 18.15 -4.59 -21.70
C ARG A 633 19.34 -3.64 -21.83
N ASN A 634 19.36 -2.58 -21.04
CA ASN A 634 20.47 -1.64 -20.98
C ASN A 634 20.60 -1.05 -19.57
N PRO A 635 21.51 -1.57 -18.72
CA PRO A 635 21.68 -1.08 -17.35
C PRO A 635 22.02 0.40 -17.27
N THR A 636 22.66 1.00 -18.30
CA THR A 636 23.07 2.41 -18.24
C THR A 636 21.89 3.39 -18.24
N VAL A 637 20.67 2.94 -18.55
CA VAL A 637 19.49 3.82 -18.55
C VAL A 637 19.06 4.23 -17.15
N THR A 638 19.45 3.50 -16.10
CA THR A 638 19.15 3.85 -14.69
C THR A 638 19.86 5.14 -14.25
N GLU A 639 20.95 5.50 -14.93
CA GLU A 639 21.76 6.71 -14.69
C GLU A 639 21.58 7.78 -15.78
N LEU A 640 20.63 7.58 -16.69
CA LEU A 640 20.37 8.54 -17.76
C LEU A 640 19.87 9.85 -17.13
N LEU A 641 20.51 10.97 -17.44
CA LEU A 641 20.08 12.27 -16.94
C LEU A 641 18.99 12.86 -17.83
N THR A 642 18.01 13.54 -17.24
CA THR A 642 17.11 14.42 -17.98
C THR A 642 17.87 15.53 -18.70
N LYS A 643 17.27 16.08 -19.75
CA LYS A 643 17.83 17.21 -20.51
C LYS A 643 17.28 18.58 -20.12
N ASN A 644 16.39 18.64 -19.13
CA ASN A 644 15.98 19.90 -18.50
C ASN A 644 17.07 20.39 -17.51
N ASP A 645 16.87 21.58 -16.97
CA ASP A 645 17.84 22.24 -16.08
C ASP A 645 18.14 21.43 -14.82
N LEU A 646 17.16 20.65 -14.33
CA LEU A 646 17.30 19.78 -13.17
C LEU A 646 18.23 18.58 -13.41
N ARG A 647 18.44 18.13 -14.65
CA ARG A 647 19.36 17.01 -14.97
C ARG A 647 19.22 15.79 -14.03
N SER A 648 18.00 15.45 -13.62
CA SER A 648 17.70 14.40 -12.66
C SER A 648 17.93 13.01 -13.23
N THR A 649 18.34 12.05 -12.39
CA THR A 649 18.29 10.62 -12.72
C THR A 649 16.86 10.07 -12.51
N PRO A 650 16.54 8.87 -13.04
CA PRO A 650 15.33 8.14 -12.70
C PRO A 650 15.09 8.02 -11.19
N LEU A 651 16.14 7.79 -10.39
CA LEU A 651 16.03 7.67 -8.93
C LEU A 651 15.59 8.98 -8.29
N LEU A 652 16.17 10.11 -8.74
CA LEU A 652 15.80 11.43 -8.24
C LEU A 652 14.38 11.82 -8.64
N LEU A 653 13.95 11.49 -9.87
CA LEU A 653 12.56 11.70 -10.28
C LEU A 653 11.58 10.87 -9.45
N ALA A 654 11.87 9.59 -9.22
CA ALA A 654 11.03 8.73 -8.38
C ALA A 654 10.94 9.25 -6.94
N ALA A 655 12.04 9.77 -6.39
CA ALA A 655 12.05 10.40 -5.07
C ALA A 655 11.22 11.69 -5.03
N SER A 656 11.23 12.48 -6.12
CA SER A 656 10.45 13.73 -6.22
C SER A 656 8.95 13.50 -6.39
N SER A 657 8.52 12.39 -7.01
CA SER A 657 7.11 12.09 -7.28
C SER A 657 6.44 11.19 -6.25
N GLY A 658 7.20 10.68 -5.27
CA GLY A 658 6.68 9.76 -4.25
C GLY A 658 6.61 8.30 -4.72
N ALA A 659 7.27 7.95 -5.83
CA ALA A 659 7.27 6.61 -6.42
C ALA A 659 8.14 5.61 -5.62
N LEU A 660 7.66 5.21 -4.45
CA LEU A 660 8.39 4.36 -3.50
C LEU A 660 8.79 2.99 -4.09
N SER A 661 7.92 2.39 -4.92
CA SER A 661 8.19 1.07 -5.51
C SER A 661 9.37 1.15 -6.49
N VAL A 662 9.42 2.21 -7.30
CA VAL A 662 10.58 2.48 -8.16
C VAL A 662 11.82 2.86 -7.36
N VAL A 663 11.73 3.64 -6.28
CA VAL A 663 12.90 3.97 -5.43
C VAL A 663 13.56 2.69 -4.91
N LYS A 664 12.76 1.78 -4.33
CA LYS A 664 13.23 0.45 -3.90
C LYS A 664 13.88 -0.32 -5.05
N CYS A 665 13.22 -0.35 -6.19
CA CYS A 665 13.72 -1.03 -7.38
C CYS A 665 15.06 -0.48 -7.89
N LEU A 666 15.23 0.85 -7.94
CA LEU A 666 16.46 1.45 -8.45
C LEU A 666 17.62 1.26 -7.47
N ILE A 667 17.35 1.24 -6.17
CA ILE A 667 18.34 0.85 -5.15
C ILE A 667 18.75 -0.62 -5.33
N GLU A 668 17.80 -1.53 -5.57
CA GLU A 668 18.07 -2.94 -5.90
C GLU A 668 18.92 -3.09 -7.18
N LEU A 669 18.73 -2.20 -8.15
CA LEU A 669 19.48 -2.14 -9.41
C LEU A 669 20.80 -1.37 -9.29
N GLU A 670 21.27 -1.10 -8.07
CA GLU A 670 22.54 -0.41 -7.78
C GLU A 670 22.68 1.00 -8.39
N ALA A 671 21.56 1.73 -8.53
CA ALA A 671 21.60 3.13 -8.96
C ALA A 671 22.42 4.00 -7.99
N ASP A 672 23.06 5.06 -8.51
CA ASP A 672 23.92 5.97 -7.76
C ASP A 672 23.10 6.87 -6.82
N ILE A 673 22.89 6.37 -5.60
CA ILE A 673 22.18 7.03 -4.50
C ILE A 673 22.81 8.36 -4.04
N ALA A 674 24.06 8.66 -4.44
CA ALA A 674 24.74 9.90 -4.06
C ALA A 674 24.53 11.04 -5.08
N ARG A 675 23.81 10.79 -6.18
CA ARG A 675 23.57 11.80 -7.20
C ARG A 675 22.72 12.96 -6.69
N LEU A 676 23.05 14.14 -7.22
CA LEU A 676 22.32 15.38 -7.01
C LEU A 676 21.78 15.87 -8.35
N ASP A 677 20.62 16.52 -8.31
CA ASP A 677 20.07 17.25 -9.44
C ASP A 677 20.84 18.56 -9.69
N GLY A 678 20.40 19.33 -10.69
CA GLY A 678 20.97 20.61 -11.09
C GLY A 678 20.90 21.68 -10.00
N ASP A 679 19.98 21.53 -9.04
CA ASP A 679 19.80 22.41 -7.89
C ASP A 679 20.56 21.91 -6.64
N GLY A 680 21.31 20.80 -6.76
CA GLY A 680 22.10 20.21 -5.69
C GLY A 680 21.29 19.37 -4.69
N ASN A 681 20.09 18.93 -5.05
CA ASN A 681 19.22 18.10 -4.23
C ASN A 681 19.43 16.61 -4.54
N GLY A 682 19.66 15.80 -3.50
CA GLY A 682 19.64 14.35 -3.59
C GLY A 682 18.25 13.76 -3.31
N MET A 683 18.11 12.44 -3.31
CA MET A 683 16.81 11.78 -3.12
C MET A 683 16.11 12.14 -1.80
N VAL A 684 16.86 12.30 -0.69
CA VAL A 684 16.30 12.74 0.60
C VAL A 684 15.80 14.18 0.52
N ASN A 685 16.54 15.07 -0.15
CA ASN A 685 16.13 16.46 -0.32
C ASN A 685 14.84 16.54 -1.13
N LEU A 686 14.75 15.79 -2.23
CA LEU A 686 13.58 15.78 -3.11
C LEU A 686 12.35 15.18 -2.42
N ALA A 687 12.51 14.06 -1.71
CA ALA A 687 11.44 13.46 -0.93
C ALA A 687 10.93 14.43 0.15
N ALA A 688 11.83 15.14 0.85
CA ALA A 688 11.45 16.13 1.85
C ALA A 688 10.76 17.37 1.23
N LEU A 689 11.33 17.92 0.16
CA LEU A 689 10.79 19.08 -0.58
C LEU A 689 9.40 18.85 -1.20
N ARG A 690 8.99 17.59 -1.33
CA ARG A 690 7.68 17.18 -1.86
C ARG A 690 6.84 16.42 -0.82
N PHE A 691 7.30 16.40 0.43
CA PHE A 691 6.61 15.79 1.57
C PHE A 691 6.29 14.29 1.43
N HIS A 692 7.14 13.54 0.71
CA HIS A 692 7.05 12.09 0.55
C HIS A 692 7.66 11.36 1.75
N THR A 693 6.98 11.44 2.90
CA THR A 693 7.46 10.85 4.18
C THR A 693 7.59 9.34 4.13
N ASN A 694 6.78 8.65 3.34
CA ASN A 694 6.88 7.21 3.09
C ASN A 694 8.26 6.78 2.53
N ILE A 695 8.87 7.61 1.67
CA ILE A 695 10.23 7.39 1.16
C ILE A 695 11.25 7.66 2.26
N LEU A 696 11.08 8.74 3.04
CA LEU A 696 11.97 9.05 4.15
C LEU A 696 11.98 7.94 5.21
N GLU A 697 10.80 7.42 5.58
CA GLU A 697 10.64 6.29 6.50
C GLU A 697 11.36 5.04 5.99
N TYR A 698 11.15 4.68 4.72
CA TYR A 698 11.86 3.56 4.10
C TYR A 698 13.38 3.74 4.13
N LEU A 699 13.88 4.95 3.81
CA LEU A 699 15.32 5.23 3.83
C LEU A 699 15.91 5.21 5.25
N ILE A 700 15.15 5.64 6.26
CA ILE A 700 15.51 5.55 7.68
C ILE A 700 15.61 4.08 8.11
N GLU A 701 14.64 3.25 7.71
CA GLU A 701 14.63 1.81 8.02
C GLU A 701 15.74 1.06 7.30
N TRP A 702 16.05 1.43 6.05
CA TRP A 702 17.14 0.86 5.29
C TRP A 702 18.52 1.16 5.91
N ASN A 703 18.63 2.23 6.71
CA ASN A 703 19.77 2.59 7.56
C ASN A 703 21.14 2.48 6.83
N ASN A 704 21.28 3.19 5.72
CA ASN A 704 22.51 3.21 4.93
C ASN A 704 23.36 4.47 5.22
N ASP A 705 24.60 4.28 5.64
CA ASP A 705 25.54 5.38 5.98
C ASP A 705 25.78 6.38 4.84
N LYS A 706 25.64 5.95 3.57
CA LYS A 706 25.79 6.82 2.40
C LYS A 706 24.62 7.80 2.23
N VAL A 707 23.50 7.54 2.91
CA VAL A 707 22.27 8.32 2.85
C VAL A 707 21.85 8.70 4.28
N PRO A 708 22.59 9.61 4.94
CA PRO A 708 22.29 9.95 6.33
C PRO A 708 21.06 10.87 6.41
N VAL A 709 19.86 10.28 6.35
CA VAL A 709 18.57 10.98 6.25
C VAL A 709 18.46 12.12 7.27
N TRP A 710 18.69 11.81 8.55
CA TRP A 710 18.62 12.78 9.64
C TRP A 710 19.58 13.96 9.47
N ARG A 711 20.83 13.70 9.07
CA ARG A 711 21.83 14.76 8.83
C ARG A 711 21.46 15.62 7.63
N ILE A 712 20.86 15.04 6.60
CA ILE A 712 20.40 15.79 5.42
C ILE A 712 19.21 16.68 5.78
N LEU A 713 18.22 16.17 6.52
CA LEU A 713 17.08 16.97 6.99
C LEU A 713 17.55 18.12 7.89
N VAL A 714 18.45 17.86 8.84
CA VAL A 714 19.01 18.92 9.70
C VAL A 714 19.84 19.94 8.89
N LYS A 715 20.55 19.49 7.84
CA LYS A 715 21.23 20.41 6.92
C LYS A 715 20.24 21.31 6.19
N MET A 716 19.07 20.80 5.79
CA MET A 716 18.00 21.59 5.16
C MET A 716 17.43 22.64 6.12
N LEU A 717 17.27 22.34 7.42
CA LEU A 717 16.88 23.35 8.42
C LEU A 717 17.88 24.53 8.52
N LYS A 718 19.14 24.29 8.14
CA LYS A 718 20.21 25.29 8.15
C LYS A 718 20.38 26.01 6.80
N ASP A 719 19.57 25.69 5.80
CA ASP A 719 19.65 26.28 4.46
C ASP A 719 19.23 27.76 4.47
N LYS A 720 19.66 28.53 3.47
CA LYS A 720 19.20 29.91 3.28
C LYS A 720 17.80 29.96 2.71
N ASP A 721 17.44 28.96 1.91
CA ASP A 721 16.12 28.81 1.33
C ASP A 721 15.06 28.49 2.41
N ILE A 722 14.02 29.33 2.47
CA ILE A 722 12.94 29.20 3.44
C ILE A 722 12.07 27.99 3.14
N ASP A 723 11.91 27.61 1.87
CA ASP A 723 11.06 26.49 1.47
C ASP A 723 11.73 25.16 1.84
N LYS A 724 13.06 25.08 1.76
CA LYS A 724 13.85 23.93 2.25
C LYS A 724 13.72 23.77 3.77
N LYS A 725 13.72 24.88 4.52
CA LYS A 725 13.51 24.86 5.97
C LYS A 725 12.11 24.38 6.33
N ASP A 726 11.09 24.96 5.71
CA ASP A 726 9.69 24.63 5.92
C ASP A 726 9.41 23.15 5.62
N SER A 727 9.88 22.67 4.46
CA SER A 727 9.73 21.26 4.08
C SER A 727 10.41 20.31 5.07
N ALA A 728 11.65 20.61 5.47
CA ALA A 728 12.40 19.76 6.38
C ALA A 728 11.81 19.73 7.79
N VAL A 729 11.33 20.85 8.32
CA VAL A 729 10.73 20.90 9.67
C VAL A 729 9.39 20.17 9.70
N LYS A 730 8.57 20.30 8.65
CA LYS A 730 7.32 19.52 8.50
C LYS A 730 7.58 18.02 8.39
N CYS A 731 8.59 17.60 7.65
CA CYS A 731 8.96 16.18 7.62
C CYS A 731 9.43 15.69 9.00
N LEU A 732 10.20 16.48 9.74
CA LEU A 732 10.62 16.12 11.09
C LEU A 732 9.47 16.06 12.08
N GLU A 733 8.42 16.87 11.92
CA GLU A 733 7.21 16.80 12.74
C GLU A 733 6.55 15.43 12.62
N VAL A 734 6.30 14.95 11.39
CA VAL A 734 5.75 13.61 11.15
C VAL A 734 6.70 12.51 11.61
N LEU A 735 8.00 12.63 11.30
CA LEU A 735 8.98 11.62 11.68
C LEU A 735 9.21 11.54 13.19
N SER A 736 9.07 12.65 13.93
CA SER A 736 9.29 12.67 15.38
C SER A 736 8.25 11.86 16.16
N THR A 737 7.04 11.71 15.62
CA THR A 737 5.95 10.95 16.26
C THR A 737 5.84 9.52 15.73
N SER A 738 6.47 9.20 14.59
CA SER A 738 6.32 7.89 13.95
C SER A 738 6.99 6.75 14.72
N LYS A 739 8.13 6.98 15.39
CA LYS A 739 8.78 6.00 16.27
C LYS A 739 9.38 6.66 17.51
N PRO A 740 9.21 6.07 18.72
CA PRO A 740 9.72 6.63 19.97
C PRO A 740 11.24 6.83 20.02
N GLN A 741 12.02 6.17 19.17
CA GLN A 741 13.49 6.30 19.13
C GLN A 741 14.01 7.43 18.22
N HIS A 742 13.15 8.08 17.43
CA HIS A 742 13.61 9.06 16.43
C HIS A 742 14.21 10.33 17.04
N TRP A 743 13.83 10.72 18.27
CA TRP A 743 14.44 11.84 18.98
C TRP A 743 15.96 11.72 19.09
N LYS A 744 16.47 10.49 19.29
CA LYS A 744 17.91 10.23 19.43
C LYS A 744 18.65 10.52 18.13
N SER A 745 18.06 10.14 17.00
CA SER A 745 18.64 10.39 15.68
C SER A 745 18.61 11.88 15.32
N ILE A 746 17.54 12.59 15.71
CA ILE A 746 17.45 14.06 15.58
C ILE A 746 18.53 14.73 16.42
N LEU A 747 18.73 14.29 17.67
CA LEU A 747 19.75 14.81 18.58
C LEU A 747 21.17 14.57 18.04
N GLU A 748 21.49 13.34 17.62
CA GLU A 748 22.81 12.96 17.06
C GLU A 748 23.14 13.71 15.76
N ALA A 749 22.12 14.14 15.00
CA ALA A 749 22.28 14.95 13.80
C ALA A 749 22.45 16.45 14.07
N ASP A 750 22.53 16.89 15.33
CA ASP A 750 22.52 18.30 15.76
C ASP A 750 21.22 19.03 15.38
N GLY A 751 20.09 18.30 15.44
CA GLY A 751 18.76 18.80 15.12
C GLY A 751 18.24 19.81 16.15
N VAL A 752 18.48 19.60 17.45
CA VAL A 752 18.01 20.50 18.52
C VAL A 752 18.53 21.93 18.31
N THR A 753 19.83 22.09 18.08
CA THR A 753 20.43 23.41 17.81
C THR A 753 19.85 24.06 16.56
N ALA A 754 19.54 23.27 15.53
CA ALA A 754 18.93 23.78 14.30
C ALA A 754 17.49 24.24 14.54
N LEU A 755 16.70 23.47 15.28
CA LEU A 755 15.31 23.79 15.63
C LEU A 755 15.25 25.06 16.49
N VAL A 756 16.14 25.22 17.48
CA VAL A 756 16.22 26.45 18.29
C VAL A 756 16.52 27.68 17.43
N LYS A 757 17.36 27.55 16.39
CA LYS A 757 17.59 28.65 15.44
C LYS A 757 16.35 28.99 14.61
N LEU A 758 15.51 28.01 14.29
CA LEU A 758 14.25 28.24 13.58
C LEU A 758 13.23 28.99 14.45
N LEU A 759 13.23 28.79 15.76
CA LEU A 759 12.40 29.57 16.70
C LEU A 759 12.69 31.08 16.65
N HIS A 760 13.88 31.48 16.21
CA HIS A 760 14.28 32.90 16.07
C HIS A 760 13.88 33.51 14.71
N LEU A 761 13.38 32.72 13.76
CA LEU A 761 12.97 33.24 12.45
C LEU A 761 11.68 34.05 12.59
N ASP A 762 11.60 35.16 11.87
CA ASP A 762 10.38 35.96 11.73
C ASP A 762 9.41 35.27 10.75
N ASN A 763 8.95 34.08 11.12
CA ASN A 763 8.01 33.25 10.38
C ASN A 763 7.24 32.34 11.35
N GLU A 764 6.02 32.76 11.70
CA GLU A 764 5.16 32.10 12.69
C GLU A 764 4.86 30.64 12.34
N VAL A 765 4.68 30.33 11.04
CA VAL A 765 4.40 28.96 10.58
C VAL A 765 5.58 28.03 10.90
N ILE A 766 6.80 28.45 10.55
CA ILE A 766 8.00 27.64 10.82
C ILE A 766 8.28 27.57 12.32
N GLN A 767 8.06 28.66 13.06
CA GLN A 767 8.23 28.67 14.52
C GLN A 767 7.28 27.68 15.19
N ALA A 768 6.00 27.66 14.79
CA ALA A 768 5.00 26.74 15.33
C ALA A 768 5.37 25.28 15.07
N VAL A 769 5.79 24.94 13.85
CA VAL A 769 6.20 23.56 13.50
C VAL A 769 7.50 23.20 14.20
N ALA A 770 8.50 24.09 14.27
CA ALA A 770 9.74 23.84 15.00
C ALA A 770 9.50 23.60 16.49
N ALA A 771 8.61 24.38 17.12
CA ALA A 771 8.18 24.16 18.49
C ALA A 771 7.46 22.81 18.65
N SER A 772 6.66 22.39 17.65
CA SER A 772 6.05 21.04 17.60
C SER A 772 7.10 19.95 17.74
N VAL A 773 8.13 20.00 16.87
CA VAL A 773 9.17 18.98 16.83
C VAL A 773 9.88 18.94 18.16
N ILE A 774 10.21 20.10 18.76
CA ILE A 774 10.86 20.17 20.06
C ILE A 774 9.99 19.55 21.16
N VAL A 775 8.70 19.89 21.23
CA VAL A 775 7.77 19.29 22.21
C VAL A 775 7.73 17.77 22.09
N ASN A 776 7.73 17.24 20.86
CA ASN A 776 7.71 15.79 20.63
C ASN A 776 8.98 15.07 21.14
N ILE A 777 10.08 15.80 21.36
CA ILE A 777 11.37 15.22 21.78
C ILE A 777 11.86 15.70 23.16
N SER A 778 11.25 16.74 23.75
CA SER A 778 11.76 17.43 24.95
C SER A 778 11.55 16.68 26.26
N GLU A 779 10.74 15.63 26.29
CA GLU A 779 10.61 14.76 27.48
C GLU A 779 11.95 14.10 27.86
N GLN A 780 12.81 13.87 26.87
CA GLN A 780 14.09 13.17 27.05
C GLN A 780 15.14 14.10 27.66
N GLU A 781 15.84 13.64 28.69
CA GLU A 781 16.79 14.46 29.47
C GLU A 781 17.94 14.99 28.61
N GLU A 782 18.48 14.17 27.70
CA GLU A 782 19.57 14.56 26.81
C GLU A 782 19.16 15.68 25.85
N VAL A 783 17.89 15.71 25.46
CA VAL A 783 17.32 16.78 24.61
C VAL A 783 17.16 18.06 25.43
N ARG A 784 16.66 17.99 26.67
CA ARG A 784 16.59 19.15 27.58
C ARG A 784 17.97 19.77 27.80
N LEU A 785 18.99 18.95 28.04
CA LEU A 785 20.38 19.40 28.18
C LEU A 785 20.89 20.08 26.89
N ALA A 786 20.51 19.56 25.73
CA ALA A 786 20.87 20.18 24.44
C ALA A 786 20.15 21.52 24.23
N LEU A 787 18.87 21.64 24.61
CA LEU A 787 18.11 22.90 24.57
C LEU A 787 18.74 23.96 25.47
N THR A 788 19.16 23.59 26.69
CA THR A 788 19.88 24.50 27.60
C THR A 788 21.20 24.96 26.99
N LYS A 789 21.99 24.04 26.41
CA LYS A 789 23.26 24.39 25.75
C LYS A 789 23.08 25.27 24.52
N ALA A 790 21.94 25.16 23.84
CA ALA A 790 21.59 25.98 22.68
C ALA A 790 20.99 27.35 23.04
N ASP A 791 20.91 27.69 24.34
CA ASP A 791 20.35 28.94 24.86
C ASP A 791 18.92 29.20 24.36
N ALA A 792 18.07 28.16 24.42
CA ALA A 792 16.69 28.23 23.93
C ALA A 792 15.78 29.10 24.82
N ALA A 793 16.08 29.21 26.12
CA ALA A 793 15.19 29.83 27.10
C ALA A 793 14.85 31.32 26.80
N PRO A 794 15.79 32.23 26.47
CA PRO A 794 15.45 33.62 26.13
C PRO A 794 14.53 33.73 24.91
N ILE A 795 14.72 32.86 23.91
CA ILE A 795 13.92 32.83 22.68
C ILE A 795 12.49 32.41 23.03
N LEU A 796 12.34 31.33 23.80
CA LEU A 796 11.04 30.83 24.24
C LEU A 796 10.30 31.86 25.11
N VAL A 797 11.01 32.57 26.00
CA VAL A 797 10.43 33.66 26.79
C VAL A 797 9.85 34.77 25.91
N THR A 798 10.52 35.09 24.80
CA THR A 798 10.01 36.06 23.81
C THR A 798 8.77 35.51 23.10
N LEU A 799 8.78 34.21 22.73
CA LEU A 799 7.67 33.55 22.04
C LEU A 799 6.40 33.37 22.89
N LEU A 800 6.49 33.44 24.22
CA LEU A 800 5.30 33.51 25.08
C LEU A 800 4.44 34.76 24.79
N GLY A 801 5.02 35.82 24.19
CA GLY A 801 4.28 37.01 23.75
C GLY A 801 3.78 36.95 22.30
N SER A 802 3.89 35.79 21.63
CA SER A 802 3.42 35.60 20.25
C SER A 802 1.91 35.85 20.13
N PRO A 803 1.38 36.37 18.99
CA PRO A 803 -0.06 36.41 18.75
C PRO A 803 -0.69 35.02 18.49
N ASP A 804 0.12 33.99 18.24
CA ASP A 804 -0.35 32.63 17.97
C ASP A 804 -0.38 31.77 19.24
N ASP A 805 -1.57 31.31 19.62
CA ASP A 805 -1.83 30.51 20.83
C ASP A 805 -1.08 29.16 20.82
N ASN A 806 -0.86 28.54 19.65
CA ASN A 806 -0.10 27.30 19.55
C ASN A 806 1.37 27.54 19.87
N ILE A 807 1.93 28.67 19.41
CA ILE A 807 3.31 29.06 19.73
C ILE A 807 3.44 29.34 21.22
N GLN A 808 2.51 30.11 21.81
CA GLN A 808 2.50 30.38 23.25
C GLN A 808 2.45 29.10 24.07
N SER A 809 1.50 28.21 23.75
CA SER A 809 1.28 26.94 24.42
C SER A 809 2.53 26.04 24.37
N ARG A 810 3.12 25.88 23.18
CA ARG A 810 4.33 25.07 23.00
C ARG A 810 5.56 25.69 23.66
N ALA A 811 5.71 27.01 23.62
CA ALA A 811 6.79 27.70 24.31
C ALA A 811 6.74 27.47 25.83
N ALA A 812 5.53 27.48 26.42
CA ALA A 812 5.34 27.17 27.84
C ALA A 812 5.71 25.72 28.19
N ILE A 813 5.34 24.75 27.34
CA ILE A 813 5.74 23.33 27.51
C ILE A 813 7.26 23.20 27.49
N ILE A 814 7.92 23.73 26.45
CA ILE A 814 9.37 23.58 26.28
C ILE A 814 10.12 24.28 27.45
N LEU A 815 9.66 25.44 27.90
CA LEU A 815 10.23 26.11 29.08
C LEU A 815 10.04 25.29 30.36
N SER A 816 8.88 24.68 30.55
CA SER A 816 8.64 23.76 31.67
C SER A 816 9.59 22.56 31.62
N ASP A 817 9.82 21.98 30.44
CA ASP A 817 10.74 20.86 30.28
C ASP A 817 12.18 21.29 30.57
N ILE A 818 12.64 22.45 30.08
CA ILE A 818 13.97 22.97 30.41
C ILE A 818 14.10 23.26 31.92
N ALA A 819 13.05 23.81 32.55
CA ALA A 819 13.01 24.13 33.96
C ALA A 819 13.08 22.91 34.88
N SER A 820 12.72 21.72 34.38
CA SER A 820 12.78 20.47 35.14
C SER A 820 14.21 19.96 35.40
N LEU A 821 15.23 20.56 34.75
CA LEU A 821 16.63 20.30 35.04
C LEU A 821 17.12 21.14 36.22
N ASP A 822 17.96 20.54 37.06
CA ASP A 822 18.53 21.21 38.23
C ASP A 822 19.27 22.51 37.86
N GLY A 823 18.92 23.61 38.53
CA GLY A 823 19.52 24.93 38.33
C GLY A 823 18.90 25.77 37.19
N ASN A 824 18.13 25.18 36.28
CA ASN A 824 17.54 25.93 35.16
C ASN A 824 16.36 26.82 35.57
N GLN A 825 15.67 26.50 36.68
CA GLN A 825 14.57 27.31 37.20
C GLN A 825 15.01 28.75 37.52
N GLU A 826 16.17 28.90 38.18
CA GLU A 826 16.71 30.21 38.53
C GLU A 826 17.21 30.95 37.28
N MET A 827 17.85 30.23 36.35
CA MET A 827 18.28 30.78 35.06
C MET A 827 17.11 31.39 34.28
N ILE A 828 15.99 30.66 34.11
CA ILE A 828 14.82 31.14 33.38
C ILE A 828 14.21 32.38 34.05
N ALA A 829 14.18 32.40 35.38
CA ALA A 829 13.68 33.53 36.13
C ALA A 829 14.57 34.78 35.99
N GLN A 830 15.89 34.62 36.05
CA GLN A 830 16.86 35.71 35.81
C GLN A 830 16.77 36.27 34.38
N GLN A 831 16.37 35.44 33.42
CA GLN A 831 16.10 35.86 32.03
C GLN A 831 14.73 36.53 31.85
N GLY A 832 13.96 36.72 32.92
CA GLY A 832 12.67 37.42 32.89
C GLY A 832 11.49 36.55 32.44
N GLY A 833 11.60 35.22 32.50
CA GLY A 833 10.56 34.31 32.03
C GLY A 833 9.26 34.29 32.86
N ILE A 834 9.29 34.73 34.12
CA ILE A 834 8.13 34.62 35.03
C ILE A 834 6.96 35.51 34.60
N ALA A 835 7.20 36.79 34.29
CA ALA A 835 6.13 37.72 33.95
C ALA A 835 5.39 37.34 32.64
N PRO A 836 6.08 36.97 31.53
CA PRO A 836 5.40 36.49 30.33
C PRO A 836 4.56 35.23 30.54
N ILE A 837 5.01 34.28 31.37
CA ILE A 837 4.20 33.08 31.71
C ILE A 837 2.92 33.48 32.47
N ILE A 838 3.00 34.46 33.36
CA ILE A 838 1.82 34.95 34.10
C ILE A 838 0.85 35.69 33.18
N ASN A 839 1.34 36.44 32.20
CA ASN A 839 0.47 37.11 31.22
C ASN A 839 -0.39 36.10 30.43
N LEU A 840 0.11 34.88 30.20
CA LEU A 840 -0.66 33.82 29.54
C LEU A 840 -1.85 33.32 30.35
N LEU A 841 -1.90 33.60 31.67
CA LEU A 841 -3.05 33.23 32.51
C LEU A 841 -4.32 34.03 32.17
N ASP A 842 -4.22 35.09 31.36
CA ASP A 842 -5.38 35.84 30.86
C ASP A 842 -5.93 35.27 29.53
N SER A 843 -5.36 34.17 29.02
CA SER A 843 -5.79 33.55 27.76
C SER A 843 -7.18 32.90 27.87
N GLU A 844 -7.98 33.02 26.81
CA GLU A 844 -9.26 32.30 26.69
C GLU A 844 -9.08 30.82 26.29
N MET A 845 -7.87 30.43 25.86
CA MET A 845 -7.56 29.08 25.39
C MET A 845 -7.13 28.16 26.54
N GLU A 846 -7.90 27.10 26.78
CA GLU A 846 -7.64 26.16 27.89
C GLU A 846 -6.25 25.53 27.82
N ASP A 847 -5.78 25.12 26.64
CA ASP A 847 -4.46 24.51 26.47
C ASP A 847 -3.33 25.46 26.87
N VAL A 848 -3.44 26.75 26.52
CA VAL A 848 -2.47 27.78 26.91
C VAL A 848 -2.47 27.93 28.44
N LEU A 849 -3.64 28.01 29.06
CA LEU A 849 -3.78 28.11 30.51
C LEU A 849 -3.16 26.91 31.23
N VAL A 850 -3.49 25.68 30.82
CA VAL A 850 -2.98 24.45 31.43
C VAL A 850 -1.45 24.42 31.36
N ASN A 851 -0.88 24.74 30.20
CA ASN A 851 0.57 24.69 29.99
C ASN A 851 1.30 25.83 30.72
N ALA A 852 0.73 27.04 30.76
CA ALA A 852 1.27 28.15 31.55
C ALA A 852 1.27 27.83 33.06
N VAL A 853 0.17 27.30 33.59
CA VAL A 853 0.07 26.91 35.01
C VAL A 853 1.03 25.76 35.33
N ASN A 854 1.22 24.80 34.42
CA ASN A 854 2.21 23.74 34.59
C ASN A 854 3.65 24.29 34.58
N ALA A 855 3.97 25.25 33.70
CA ALA A 855 5.27 25.90 33.69
C ALA A 855 5.54 26.64 35.01
N ILE A 856 4.55 27.35 35.56
CA ILE A 856 4.62 27.98 36.89
C ILE A 856 4.92 26.92 37.96
N ARG A 857 4.19 25.80 37.97
CA ARG A 857 4.41 24.70 38.92
C ARG A 857 5.87 24.23 38.90
N VAL A 858 6.42 23.94 37.72
CA VAL A 858 7.78 23.41 37.59
C VAL A 858 8.83 24.46 37.96
N LEU A 859 8.63 25.73 37.59
CA LEU A 859 9.54 26.83 37.96
C LEU A 859 9.59 27.09 39.46
N CYS A 860 8.47 26.93 40.18
CA CYS A 860 8.40 27.16 41.62
C CYS A 860 8.85 25.96 42.48
N GLN A 861 8.91 24.76 41.92
CA GLN A 861 9.17 23.54 42.68
C GLN A 861 10.54 23.59 43.36
N GLY A 862 10.56 23.77 44.69
CA GLY A 862 11.78 23.86 45.48
C GLY A 862 12.57 25.17 45.31
N ASN A 863 12.00 26.20 44.68
CA ASN A 863 12.69 27.46 44.38
C ASN A 863 11.95 28.66 44.97
N SER A 864 12.38 29.12 46.16
CA SER A 864 11.71 30.21 46.89
C SER A 864 11.73 31.57 46.16
N TYR A 865 12.79 31.84 45.40
CA TYR A 865 12.88 33.06 44.60
C TYR A 865 11.78 33.10 43.53
N ASN A 866 11.60 32.00 42.79
CA ASN A 866 10.56 31.89 41.78
C ASN A 866 9.15 31.91 42.38
N GLN A 867 8.97 31.26 43.54
CA GLN A 867 7.72 31.34 44.29
C GLN A 867 7.35 32.80 44.59
N ASP A 868 8.26 33.58 45.18
CA ASP A 868 8.03 34.99 45.53
C ASP A 868 7.74 35.83 44.26
N ALA A 869 8.55 35.64 43.21
CA ALA A 869 8.38 36.36 41.95
C ALA A 869 7.02 36.10 41.28
N VAL A 870 6.46 34.88 41.37
CA VAL A 870 5.11 34.59 40.85
C VAL A 870 4.03 35.36 41.61
N ALA A 871 4.16 35.46 42.94
CA ALA A 871 3.25 36.24 43.77
C ALA A 871 3.34 37.74 43.47
N GLU A 872 4.55 38.27 43.35
CA GLU A 872 4.82 39.70 43.08
C GLU A 872 4.29 40.15 41.70
N ASN A 873 4.33 39.27 40.70
CA ASN A 873 3.76 39.52 39.37
C ASN A 873 2.25 39.27 39.28
N GLY A 874 1.59 38.95 40.39
CA GLY A 874 0.13 38.82 40.45
C GLY A 874 -0.44 37.49 39.96
N GLY A 875 0.37 36.44 39.76
CA GLY A 875 -0.13 35.15 39.24
C GLY A 875 -1.16 34.45 40.15
N ILE A 876 -1.09 34.69 41.47
CA ILE A 876 -1.96 34.05 42.47
C ILE A 876 -3.45 34.41 42.26
N ILE A 877 -3.77 35.58 41.72
CA ILE A 877 -5.15 36.10 41.66
C ILE A 877 -6.05 35.24 40.75
N PHE A 878 -5.48 34.58 39.74
CA PHE A 878 -6.21 33.77 38.76
C PHE A 878 -6.64 32.40 39.30
N PHE A 879 -5.90 31.85 40.28
CA PHE A 879 -6.09 30.45 40.68
C PHE A 879 -7.45 30.16 41.30
N LYS A 880 -8.05 31.13 42.01
CA LYS A 880 -9.40 30.95 42.55
C LYS A 880 -10.41 30.71 41.43
N GLU A 881 -10.32 31.47 40.35
CA GLU A 881 -11.21 31.33 39.20
C GLU A 881 -11.01 29.97 38.52
N PHE A 882 -9.76 29.61 38.21
CA PHE A 882 -9.44 28.36 37.54
C PHE A 882 -9.91 27.11 38.29
N LEU A 883 -9.84 27.11 39.62
CA LEU A 883 -10.34 26.01 40.45
C LEU A 883 -11.87 25.84 40.38
N THR A 884 -12.60 26.86 39.93
CA THR A 884 -14.06 26.84 39.80
C THR A 884 -14.54 26.59 38.36
N LEU A 885 -13.65 26.60 37.37
CA LEU A 885 -13.98 26.31 35.97
C LEU A 885 -14.38 24.84 35.78
N LYS A 886 -14.97 24.50 34.63
CA LYS A 886 -15.43 23.13 34.36
C LYS A 886 -14.28 22.15 34.08
N SER A 887 -13.14 22.62 33.60
CA SER A 887 -12.01 21.76 33.23
C SER A 887 -11.38 21.07 34.44
N GLU A 888 -11.43 19.75 34.47
CA GLU A 888 -10.75 18.95 35.50
C GLU A 888 -9.23 18.95 35.33
N ILE A 889 -8.72 19.09 34.11
CA ILE A 889 -7.27 19.15 33.82
C ILE A 889 -6.69 20.46 34.38
N LEU A 890 -7.33 21.59 34.08
CA LEU A 890 -6.89 22.90 34.58
C LEU A 890 -7.00 22.97 36.10
N LYS A 891 -8.06 22.43 36.70
CA LYS A 891 -8.19 22.30 38.17
C LYS A 891 -7.04 21.54 38.80
N ALA A 892 -6.73 20.33 38.30
CA ALA A 892 -5.66 19.51 38.83
C ALA A 892 -4.30 20.22 38.71
N THR A 893 -4.04 20.83 37.56
CA THR A 893 -2.80 21.54 37.27
C THR A 893 -2.65 22.79 38.15
N THR A 894 -3.73 23.54 38.35
CA THR A 894 -3.79 24.69 39.27
C THR A 894 -3.55 24.28 40.71
N ALA A 895 -4.18 23.22 41.20
CA ALA A 895 -3.93 22.72 42.55
C ALA A 895 -2.46 22.29 42.73
N ALA A 896 -1.86 21.66 41.72
CA ALA A 896 -0.46 21.29 41.75
C ALA A 896 0.47 22.52 41.75
N ALA A 897 0.15 23.57 41.00
CA ALA A 897 0.89 24.84 41.01
C ALA A 897 0.78 25.55 42.37
N ILE A 898 -0.41 25.58 42.98
CA ILE A 898 -0.62 26.09 44.35
C ILE A 898 0.28 25.38 45.34
N ALA A 899 0.36 24.03 45.26
CA ALA A 899 1.24 23.26 46.14
C ALA A 899 2.71 23.66 45.98
N ALA A 900 3.19 23.80 44.74
CA ALA A 900 4.56 24.21 44.45
C ALA A 900 4.88 25.65 44.91
N ILE A 901 3.92 26.56 44.81
CA ILE A 901 4.06 27.97 45.22
C ILE A 901 4.05 28.12 46.75
N ALA A 902 3.23 27.32 47.44
CA ALA A 902 3.05 27.37 48.89
C ALA A 902 4.12 26.62 49.68
N ALA A 903 4.71 25.56 49.10
CA ALA A 903 5.62 24.66 49.81
C ALA A 903 6.80 25.42 50.45
N GLY A 904 6.82 25.43 51.79
CA GLY A 904 7.87 26.06 52.59
C GLY A 904 7.91 27.60 52.55
N ASN A 905 6.92 28.27 51.95
CA ASN A 905 6.90 29.72 51.78
C ASN A 905 5.69 30.37 52.45
N HIS A 906 5.91 30.86 53.68
CA HIS A 906 4.85 31.40 54.53
C HIS A 906 4.17 32.64 53.95
N LYS A 907 4.92 33.51 53.26
CA LYS A 907 4.36 34.71 52.61
C LYS A 907 3.37 34.33 51.52
N ASN A 908 3.74 33.35 50.70
CA ASN A 908 2.90 32.89 49.60
C ASN A 908 1.70 32.07 50.08
N GLN A 909 1.86 31.29 51.15
CA GLN A 909 0.73 30.64 51.82
C GLN A 909 -0.30 31.69 52.27
N ASP A 910 0.14 32.79 52.89
CA ASP A 910 -0.73 33.87 53.33
C ASP A 910 -1.39 34.61 52.15
N ALA A 911 -0.64 34.87 51.07
CA ALA A 911 -1.19 35.47 49.85
C ALA A 911 -2.25 34.58 49.17
N LEU A 912 -2.03 33.26 49.12
CA LEU A 912 -3.00 32.27 48.62
C LEU A 912 -4.25 32.19 49.50
N LEU A 913 -4.08 32.28 50.82
CA LEU A 913 -5.18 32.39 51.78
C LEU A 913 -6.02 33.64 51.51
N GLU A 914 -5.40 34.80 51.33
CA GLU A 914 -6.07 36.07 51.03
C GLU A 914 -6.79 36.04 49.66
N ALA A 915 -6.21 35.37 48.66
CA ALA A 915 -6.85 35.15 47.36
C ALA A 915 -8.07 34.22 47.42
N GLY A 916 -8.27 33.49 48.53
CA GLY A 916 -9.47 32.69 48.77
C GLY A 916 -9.50 31.36 48.03
N VAL A 917 -8.35 30.76 47.70
CA VAL A 917 -8.26 29.47 46.98
C VAL A 917 -8.70 28.26 47.83
N ILE A 918 -8.72 28.41 49.16
CA ILE A 918 -9.05 27.33 50.11
C ILE A 918 -10.47 26.78 49.91
N GLU A 919 -11.46 27.66 49.67
CA GLU A 919 -12.85 27.23 49.50
C GLU A 919 -13.05 26.36 48.24
N PRO A 920 -12.61 26.78 47.04
CA PRO A 920 -12.63 25.93 45.85
C PRO A 920 -11.86 24.61 46.00
N LEU A 921 -10.68 24.62 46.63
CA LEU A 921 -9.90 23.39 46.87
C LEU A 921 -10.71 22.34 47.65
N VAL A 922 -11.39 22.76 48.72
CA VAL A 922 -12.17 21.84 49.56
C VAL A 922 -13.49 21.47 48.88
N MET A 923 -14.25 22.46 48.43
CA MET A 923 -15.64 22.23 47.99
C MET A 923 -15.72 21.70 46.56
N GLU A 924 -14.96 22.26 45.62
CA GLU A 924 -15.01 21.85 44.21
C GLU A 924 -14.14 20.61 43.96
N LEU A 925 -12.89 20.60 44.42
CA LEU A 925 -11.95 19.54 44.06
C LEU A 925 -11.99 18.32 44.98
N ILE A 926 -12.15 18.48 46.30
CA ILE A 926 -12.17 17.34 47.24
C ILE A 926 -13.59 16.80 47.43
N VAL A 927 -14.59 17.66 47.61
CA VAL A 927 -15.96 17.23 47.94
C VAL A 927 -16.78 16.87 46.69
N LYS A 928 -16.74 17.72 45.65
CA LYS A 928 -17.59 17.56 44.45
C LYS A 928 -16.96 16.72 43.34
N SER A 929 -15.66 16.88 43.06
CA SER A 929 -15.01 16.11 41.98
C SER A 929 -15.00 14.62 42.32
N SER A 930 -15.26 13.80 41.30
CA SER A 930 -15.08 12.34 41.34
C SER A 930 -13.77 11.88 40.71
N ASN A 931 -12.95 12.81 40.19
CA ASN A 931 -11.68 12.48 39.55
C ASN A 931 -10.57 12.33 40.62
N GLU A 932 -10.01 11.13 40.71
CA GLU A 932 -8.98 10.80 41.71
C GLU A 932 -7.72 11.65 41.56
N THR A 933 -7.29 11.96 40.33
CA THR A 933 -6.11 12.80 40.08
C THR A 933 -6.32 14.21 40.63
N VAL A 934 -7.50 14.78 40.38
CA VAL A 934 -7.88 16.11 40.89
C VAL A 934 -7.88 16.11 42.42
N GLN A 935 -8.45 15.08 43.03
CA GLN A 935 -8.48 14.92 44.49
C GLN A 935 -7.08 14.80 45.10
N VAL A 936 -6.17 14.04 44.47
CA VAL A 936 -4.76 13.93 44.92
C VAL A 936 -4.06 15.29 44.85
N LYS A 937 -4.14 15.99 43.71
CA LYS A 937 -3.49 17.30 43.57
C LYS A 937 -4.06 18.34 44.52
N ALA A 938 -5.37 18.31 44.77
CA ALA A 938 -6.01 19.17 45.77
C ALA A 938 -5.54 18.86 47.19
N ALA A 939 -5.47 17.58 47.59
CA ALA A 939 -4.96 17.20 48.89
C ALA A 939 -3.48 17.60 49.07
N ASN A 940 -2.66 17.51 48.03
CA ASN A 940 -1.28 18.02 48.05
C ASN A 940 -1.22 19.55 48.24
N ALA A 941 -2.13 20.31 47.59
CA ALA A 941 -2.25 21.74 47.81
C ALA A 941 -2.66 22.07 49.26
N VAL A 942 -3.56 21.27 49.85
CA VAL A 942 -3.96 21.41 51.27
C VAL A 942 -2.76 21.18 52.18
N GLU A 943 -1.97 20.12 51.93
CA GLU A 943 -0.76 19.83 52.69
C GLU A 943 0.21 21.02 52.66
N ALA A 944 0.59 21.47 51.47
CA ALA A 944 1.55 22.55 51.28
C ALA A 944 1.08 23.88 51.87
N LEU A 945 -0.22 24.20 51.82
CA LEU A 945 -0.78 25.42 52.42
C LEU A 945 -0.89 25.35 53.94
N ALA A 946 -1.20 24.17 54.48
CA ALA A 946 -1.38 23.98 55.92
C ALA A 946 -0.06 23.78 56.67
N GLN A 947 1.00 23.34 55.98
CA GLN A 947 2.30 23.07 56.58
C GLN A 947 2.84 24.32 57.28
N ASP A 948 3.03 24.22 58.59
CA ASP A 948 3.57 25.25 59.47
C ASP A 948 2.86 26.63 59.43
N ASN A 949 1.62 26.71 58.91
CA ASN A 949 0.85 27.95 58.81
C ASN A 949 -0.49 27.89 59.58
N PRO A 950 -0.58 28.52 60.78
CA PRO A 950 -1.79 28.52 61.59
C PRO A 950 -3.01 29.20 60.93
N GLY A 951 -2.79 30.19 60.07
CA GLY A 951 -3.85 30.93 59.37
C GLY A 951 -4.58 30.02 58.38
N CYS A 952 -3.82 29.38 57.49
CA CYS A 952 -4.32 28.40 56.54
C CYS A 952 -5.00 27.22 57.24
N GLN A 953 -4.35 26.66 58.29
CA GLN A 953 -4.93 25.57 59.08
C GLN A 953 -6.31 25.93 59.64
N LYS A 954 -6.43 27.12 60.25
CA LYS A 954 -7.70 27.59 60.81
C LYS A 954 -8.79 27.71 59.75
N GLU A 955 -8.46 28.23 58.56
CA GLU A 955 -9.45 28.39 57.50
C GLU A 955 -9.88 27.03 56.90
N PHE A 956 -8.95 26.10 56.66
CA PHE A 956 -9.31 24.74 56.26
C PHE A 956 -10.21 24.03 57.28
N LEU A 957 -9.96 24.24 58.58
CA LEU A 957 -10.82 23.73 59.65
C LEU A 957 -12.23 24.34 59.61
N ASN A 958 -12.35 25.65 59.38
CA ASN A 958 -13.64 26.34 59.23
C ASN A 958 -14.44 25.76 58.05
N ARG A 959 -13.77 25.41 56.94
CA ARG A 959 -14.36 24.82 55.74
C ARG A 959 -14.59 23.31 55.83
N LYS A 960 -14.40 22.70 57.01
CA LYS A 960 -14.61 21.26 57.27
C LYS A 960 -13.73 20.35 56.39
N ALA A 961 -12.55 20.83 55.97
CA ALA A 961 -11.60 20.04 55.17
C ALA A 961 -11.26 18.66 55.78
N PRO A 962 -11.08 18.49 57.11
CA PRO A 962 -10.81 17.17 57.68
C PRO A 962 -11.89 16.14 57.38
N LYS A 963 -13.18 16.54 57.40
CA LYS A 963 -14.29 15.61 57.09
C LYS A 963 -14.24 15.16 55.63
N ALA A 964 -13.84 16.06 54.73
CA ALA A 964 -13.72 15.76 53.31
C ALA A 964 -12.52 14.83 53.03
N LEU A 965 -11.36 15.10 53.63
CA LEU A 965 -10.17 14.24 53.52
C LEU A 965 -10.38 12.85 54.12
N LEU A 966 -11.14 12.73 55.22
CA LEU A 966 -11.50 11.42 55.79
C LEU A 966 -12.35 10.54 54.87
N LYS A 967 -13.09 11.15 53.93
CA LYS A 967 -13.80 10.40 52.88
C LYS A 967 -12.79 9.81 51.88
N LEU A 968 -11.73 10.56 51.55
CA LEU A 968 -10.67 10.12 50.64
C LEU A 968 -9.83 8.97 51.22
N LEU A 969 -9.64 8.91 52.54
CA LEU A 969 -8.99 7.77 53.21
C LEU A 969 -9.69 6.42 52.99
N LYS A 970 -10.95 6.43 52.54
CA LYS A 970 -11.72 5.22 52.23
C LYS A 970 -11.69 4.85 50.74
N ASN A 971 -10.95 5.60 49.92
CA ASN A 971 -10.81 5.30 48.50
C ASN A 971 -9.96 4.03 48.30
N PHE A 972 -10.25 3.23 47.28
CA PHE A 972 -9.47 2.05 46.92
C PHE A 972 -8.08 2.43 46.39
N ASN A 973 -7.93 3.60 45.77
CA ASN A 973 -6.63 4.08 45.28
C ASN A 973 -5.71 4.48 46.44
N VAL A 974 -4.54 3.85 46.51
CA VAL A 974 -3.55 4.04 47.57
C VAL A 974 -2.99 5.46 47.58
N GLU A 975 -2.71 6.04 46.41
CA GLU A 975 -2.14 7.40 46.31
C GLU A 975 -3.09 8.47 46.86
N VAL A 976 -4.40 8.31 46.59
CA VAL A 976 -5.45 9.18 47.14
C VAL A 976 -5.44 9.13 48.66
N ARG A 977 -5.29 7.92 49.25
CA ARG A 977 -5.25 7.74 50.70
C ARG A 977 -3.99 8.34 51.31
N GLU A 978 -2.81 8.08 50.73
CA GLU A 978 -1.52 8.61 51.20
C GLU A 978 -1.53 10.15 51.25
N GLN A 979 -1.97 10.77 50.15
CA GLN A 979 -1.98 12.23 50.06
C GLN A 979 -3.02 12.85 50.99
N ALA A 980 -4.18 12.20 51.16
CA ALA A 980 -5.21 12.65 52.11
C ALA A 980 -4.74 12.53 53.57
N ALA A 981 -4.00 11.47 53.92
CA ALA A 981 -3.42 11.30 55.25
C ALA A 981 -2.38 12.40 55.55
N SER A 982 -1.50 12.68 54.59
CA SER A 982 -0.46 13.71 54.71
C SER A 982 -1.08 15.10 54.87
N ALA A 983 -2.12 15.42 54.09
CA ALA A 983 -2.89 16.65 54.24
C ALA A 983 -3.59 16.77 55.60
N LEU A 984 -4.18 15.68 56.11
CA LEU A 984 -4.78 15.66 57.46
C LEU A 984 -3.73 15.93 58.54
N TRP A 985 -2.53 15.39 58.38
CA TRP A 985 -1.43 15.63 59.31
C TRP A 985 -0.94 17.07 59.26
N ALA A 986 -0.79 17.67 58.08
CA ALA A 986 -0.45 19.09 57.96
C ALA A 986 -1.50 19.99 58.64
N LEU A 987 -2.79 19.64 58.55
CA LEU A 987 -3.88 20.35 59.25
C LEU A 987 -3.85 20.20 60.77
N ALA A 988 -3.21 19.14 61.28
CA ALA A 988 -3.02 18.92 62.71
C ALA A 988 -2.10 19.98 63.34
N GLY A 989 -1.21 20.58 62.53
CA GLY A 989 -0.30 21.63 62.92
C GLY A 989 0.66 21.22 64.04
N ASN A 990 1.27 22.20 64.72
CA ASN A 990 2.31 21.96 65.73
C ASN A 990 1.81 22.01 67.18
N THR A 991 0.54 22.34 67.41
CA THR A 991 -0.01 22.40 68.77
C THR A 991 -0.58 21.06 69.20
N ASN A 992 -0.22 20.59 70.39
CA ASN A 992 -0.72 19.32 70.94
C ASN A 992 -2.26 19.28 70.97
N MET A 993 -2.91 20.40 71.24
CA MET A 993 -4.37 20.50 71.29
C MET A 993 -5.01 20.25 69.91
N GLN A 994 -4.48 20.87 68.85
CA GLN A 994 -4.99 20.71 67.49
C GLN A 994 -4.67 19.32 66.92
N GLN A 995 -3.48 18.80 67.21
CA GLN A 995 -3.10 17.42 66.85
C GLN A 995 -4.05 16.40 67.47
N LYS A 996 -4.39 16.56 68.75
CA LYS A 996 -5.37 15.71 69.43
C LYS A 996 -6.76 15.81 68.80
N ILE A 997 -7.22 17.02 68.47
CA ILE A 997 -8.53 17.23 67.81
C ILE A 997 -8.61 16.53 66.44
N ILE A 998 -7.54 16.59 65.64
CA ILE A 998 -7.49 15.91 64.33
C ILE A 998 -7.42 14.39 64.51
N ALA A 999 -6.65 13.89 65.46
CA ALA A 999 -6.58 12.45 65.77
C ALA A 999 -7.95 11.90 66.21
N GLU A 1000 -8.62 12.57 67.16
CA GLU A 1000 -9.98 12.20 67.61
C GLU A 1000 -10.99 12.18 66.44
N LYS A 1001 -10.93 13.19 65.55
CA LYS A 1001 -11.81 13.26 64.36
C LYS A 1001 -11.50 12.19 63.32
N THR A 1002 -10.27 11.69 63.26
CA THR A 1002 -9.86 10.68 62.28
C THR A 1002 -10.48 9.32 62.59
N THR A 1003 -10.87 9.08 63.85
CA THR A 1003 -11.47 7.85 64.38
C THR A 1003 -10.52 6.65 64.38
N ILE A 1004 -10.63 5.82 65.42
CA ILE A 1004 -9.79 4.63 65.63
C ILE A 1004 -9.78 3.69 64.40
N PRO A 1005 -10.91 3.39 63.72
CA PRO A 1005 -10.90 2.50 62.56
C PRO A 1005 -10.03 2.99 61.39
N ASN A 1006 -10.02 4.30 61.12
CA ASN A 1006 -9.18 4.84 60.04
C ASN A 1006 -7.70 4.90 60.46
N ILE A 1007 -7.40 5.19 61.73
CA ILE A 1007 -6.02 5.15 62.26
C ILE A 1007 -5.47 3.71 62.19
N CYS A 1008 -6.24 2.72 62.62
CA CYS A 1008 -5.87 1.31 62.48
C CYS A 1008 -5.74 0.90 61.02
N SER A 1009 -6.63 1.37 60.13
CA SER A 1009 -6.51 1.12 58.68
C SER A 1009 -5.17 1.63 58.12
N MET A 1010 -4.73 2.82 58.52
CA MET A 1010 -3.43 3.36 58.10
C MET A 1010 -2.23 2.61 58.70
N LEU A 1011 -2.33 2.19 59.97
CA LEU A 1011 -1.27 1.40 60.65
C LEU A 1011 -1.12 -0.02 60.11
N LEU A 1012 -2.20 -0.59 59.57
CA LEU A 1012 -2.24 -1.94 59.01
C LEU A 1012 -1.99 -1.96 57.49
N ASP A 1013 -1.88 -0.79 56.86
CA ASP A 1013 -1.58 -0.68 55.43
C ASP A 1013 -0.09 -0.95 55.16
N SER A 1014 0.23 -1.42 53.96
CA SER A 1014 1.60 -1.77 53.54
C SER A 1014 2.48 -0.57 53.20
N THR A 1015 1.91 0.62 53.08
CA THR A 1015 2.62 1.83 52.65
C THR A 1015 3.29 2.57 53.82
N GLU A 1016 4.57 2.89 53.65
CA GLU A 1016 5.39 3.55 54.68
C GLU A 1016 4.82 4.92 55.08
N LYS A 1017 4.27 5.69 54.12
CA LYS A 1017 3.66 7.00 54.38
C LYS A 1017 2.40 6.91 55.23
N LEU A 1018 1.48 5.98 54.93
CA LEU A 1018 0.28 5.79 55.75
C LEU A 1018 0.63 5.28 57.14
N LEU A 1019 1.59 4.35 57.23
CA LEU A 1019 2.08 3.86 58.51
C LEU A 1019 2.65 5.00 59.36
N GLN A 1020 3.49 5.85 58.76
CA GLN A 1020 4.13 6.97 59.45
C GLN A 1020 3.10 7.98 59.97
N VAL A 1021 2.17 8.41 59.11
CA VAL A 1021 1.10 9.34 59.51
C VAL A 1021 0.18 8.69 60.55
N GLY A 1022 -0.16 7.41 60.38
CA GLY A 1022 -0.96 6.63 61.32
C GLY A 1022 -0.31 6.53 62.70
N MET A 1023 1.01 6.31 62.76
CA MET A 1023 1.77 6.31 64.01
C MET A 1023 1.72 7.68 64.69
N TYR A 1024 1.96 8.77 63.95
CA TYR A 1024 1.89 10.11 64.52
C TYR A 1024 0.52 10.45 65.10
N MET A 1025 -0.56 10.06 64.41
CA MET A 1025 -1.92 10.24 64.92
C MET A 1025 -2.20 9.34 66.13
N TYR A 1026 -1.73 8.10 66.14
CA TYR A 1026 -1.86 7.16 67.26
C TYR A 1026 -1.19 7.69 68.54
N TYR A 1027 0.04 8.20 68.43
CA TYR A 1027 0.80 8.73 69.57
C TYR A 1027 0.14 9.94 70.26
N ARG A 1028 -0.73 10.66 69.56
CA ARG A 1028 -1.43 11.84 70.08
C ARG A 1028 -2.79 11.56 70.70
N ASP A 1029 -3.33 10.35 70.50
CA ASP A 1029 -4.60 9.87 71.05
C ASP A 1029 -4.40 8.68 72.02
N CYS A 1030 -3.17 8.50 72.53
CA CYS A 1030 -2.77 7.36 73.37
C CYS A 1030 -3.63 7.12 74.62
N ASP A 1031 -4.24 8.16 75.21
CA ASP A 1031 -5.10 7.99 76.39
C ASP A 1031 -6.42 7.24 76.07
N PHE A 1032 -6.88 7.28 74.81
CA PHE A 1032 -8.14 6.66 74.38
C PHE A 1032 -7.92 5.35 73.61
N ILE A 1033 -6.86 5.27 72.80
CA ILE A 1033 -6.62 4.10 71.94
C ILE A 1033 -6.11 2.89 72.74
N HIS A 1034 -5.35 3.09 73.83
CA HIS A 1034 -4.91 1.97 74.68
C HIS A 1034 -6.09 1.22 75.33
N VAL A 1035 -7.19 1.94 75.63
CA VAL A 1035 -8.44 1.37 76.15
C VAL A 1035 -9.25 0.65 75.07
N ALA A 1036 -9.16 1.09 73.81
CA ALA A 1036 -9.85 0.45 72.69
C ALA A 1036 -9.11 -0.79 72.15
N PHE A 1037 -7.77 -0.78 72.13
CA PHE A 1037 -6.96 -1.91 71.65
C PHE A 1037 -7.07 -3.13 72.57
N LEU A 1038 -7.22 -2.92 73.89
CA LEU A 1038 -7.53 -3.97 74.88
C LEU A 1038 -8.96 -4.53 74.75
N ASN A 1039 -9.85 -3.86 74.02
CA ASN A 1039 -11.23 -4.32 73.77
C ASN A 1039 -11.43 -4.95 72.38
N TYR A 1040 -10.43 -4.90 71.49
CA TYR A 1040 -10.50 -5.42 70.11
C TYR A 1040 -9.55 -6.60 69.84
N THR A 1041 -8.68 -6.96 70.79
CA THR A 1041 -8.10 -8.32 70.93
C THR A 1041 -9.04 -9.19 71.75
#